data_AF-A0A9P1BEB4-F1
#
_entry.id   AF-A0A9P1BEB4-F1
#
_cell.length_a   1.000
_cell.length_b   1.000
_cell.length_c   1.000
_cell.angle_alpha   90.00
_cell.angle_beta   90.00
_cell.angle_gamma   90.00
#
_symmetry.space_group_name_H-M   'P 1'
#
loop_
_entity.id
_entity.type
_entity.pdbx_description
1 polymer ?
#
loop_
_entity_poly.entity_id
_entity_poly.type
_entity_poly.pdbx_seq_one_letter_code
_entity_poly.pdbx_strand_id
1 'polypeptide(L)'
;MNKNATTVQCDVDRPGFSTRAVHAGEARQKPGDSITDPIFSSATFTFPSTQAVIDFIEQKQPREEYGRYGNPSEAVVERKLAALDGGESAVLYSSGMAALVGVLMAKLSADDEIIFFDECYHRSREFCTKHLSRYGVRTLQVRTGDYDAMEAAITSKTRMLVSESPTNPHLSVVDIARFAEIGRRHNVETLIDATLATPYNLQPIAAGVDYVLHSATKYLGGHNDLLAGVVVGTTAGLEPVRNLRGIMGPVSSPHAIYLLERGLKTFELRIQRHNANGLAVARFLDEHPRIEKVLYPGLESHPDFELAQSTMRGFGGLVTFFVKDADWRQTASVVDAVKIPRIAPSLGGVESLIEQPLVMSYYECTEEQRREFGIPDNMIRMSCAGEWGEYDYSRSGNPTRKVFENTLASLEGGMGALAFSSGMAATHAVTMLLNSGDQVVAGSDIYGGTYRLLHKVVQRSGIDIKLVPADDLEQLEAAITDKTQLVWIESPGNPLMSITDIKACAEIAHRHGALLGVDSTFASPVLTRPLELGADIVMHSATKYIGGHSDLIGGALVVDDEQLFERLYFIQNATGAVMGPFESFLCSRGLKTLDLRVREQCRSAAKLAEFLQQDKRVKRVLYPGLSDHPGHEIAARQMNGGFGAMLSFELAGDFEQARNFCEATELFQLAVSLGAVESLIEQPASMSHASYDPEARLAFGIRDELVRISVGLEDTEDLIADLKQALERTSGFGSMRDWLRKTLTKMIAWGMGSVVLLACGQLEATAQQYRPGSAPKVTNTRASYEEETSYGQRRDPAPQITQQRRTVQSPRNPVPSYARHPQDHPNTHRPPANRRPQAAPHVDHNVEPARYRSQHYRNRESEIFYDDASYTEELPGPGPSGDIMYEDSYMEGYDGYGEGPWHDGPYYDDPYGGCDSCGGSCGGQCGYGRPFCRLFDWLMGPSCDWCWSENLTAFGGMDGFTNAVDLDNKGNFGFDYGIDWAGPLWNKWGLGYQLGGRVVHSNLSGYDQMNTLGLFDDDGRHQYFLTAGVFRRFRHCTGLQWGVVYDYLRDDYYTEASLSQVRGEISFRGPKQIELGVWASANVGDDSVLNNFVNQVTATNFGTWETVDQYNLFVRFTSCTGNEMRIWGGVTGESDGIVGGDFRLPFNDRFAIVGIGNYIIPEEGANQIGAREENWGLGLNLVWYPGRSAQTASCSRWRPLFNVANNATMVPMLTDSAVSP
;
A
#
# COMPACT_ATOMS: atom_id res chain seq x y z
N MET A 1 52.78 30.02 17.35
CA MET A 1 52.90 28.55 17.46
C MET A 1 51.75 28.07 18.33
N ASN A 2 50.61 27.74 17.73
CA ASN A 2 50.23 26.41 17.24
C ASN A 2 50.03 25.37 18.35
N LYS A 3 48.76 25.15 18.75
CA LYS A 3 48.27 23.87 19.29
C LYS A 3 46.74 23.66 19.22
N ASN A 4 46.05 24.28 18.26
CA ASN A 4 44.64 24.00 17.99
C ASN A 4 44.52 22.95 16.87
N ALA A 5 44.25 21.71 17.26
CA ALA A 5 43.90 20.59 16.38
C ALA A 5 43.09 19.58 17.20
N THR A 6 41.90 19.99 17.66
CA THR A 6 41.01 19.13 18.43
C THR A 6 40.47 18.03 17.51
N THR A 7 40.84 16.78 17.77
CA THR A 7 40.40 15.64 16.98
C THR A 7 38.88 15.51 17.06
N VAL A 8 38.19 15.63 15.93
CA VAL A 8 36.76 15.33 15.87
C VAL A 8 36.58 13.83 16.05
N GLN A 9 36.10 13.41 17.22
CA GLN A 9 35.48 12.10 17.34
C GLN A 9 34.18 12.14 16.53
N CYS A 10 34.07 11.28 15.52
CA CYS A 10 32.79 11.05 14.87
C CYS A 10 31.86 10.38 15.87
N ASP A 11 30.87 11.13 16.34
CA ASP A 11 29.77 10.59 17.10
C ASP A 11 28.90 9.78 16.13
N VAL A 12 28.87 8.46 16.32
CA VAL A 12 28.29 7.53 15.34
C VAL A 12 26.76 7.63 15.32
N ASP A 13 26.18 8.03 16.45
CA ASP A 13 24.74 8.03 16.70
C ASP A 13 24.03 9.27 16.12
N ARG A 14 24.76 10.33 15.74
CA ARG A 14 24.20 11.50 15.04
C ARG A 14 25.08 11.98 13.87
N PRO A 15 24.92 11.42 12.65
CA PRO A 15 25.74 11.77 11.51
C PRO A 15 25.67 13.26 11.09
N GLY A 16 26.76 13.72 10.45
CA GLY A 16 26.93 15.09 9.96
C GLY A 16 25.87 15.54 8.97
N PHE A 17 25.74 16.85 8.77
CA PHE A 17 24.63 17.44 8.02
C PHE A 17 24.53 16.94 6.57
N SER A 18 25.64 16.93 5.83
CA SER A 18 25.73 16.33 4.49
C SER A 18 25.42 14.83 4.48
N THR A 19 25.91 14.07 5.46
CA THR A 19 25.59 12.65 5.61
C THR A 19 24.09 12.44 5.82
N ARG A 20 23.42 13.27 6.62
CA ARG A 20 21.95 13.27 6.76
C ARG A 20 21.24 13.68 5.48
N ALA A 21 21.70 14.71 4.78
CA ALA A 21 21.11 15.13 3.51
C ALA A 21 21.15 13.99 2.46
N VAL A 22 22.28 13.28 2.38
CA VAL A 22 22.45 12.15 1.44
C VAL A 22 21.73 10.88 1.90
N HIS A 23 21.67 10.54 3.19
CA HIS A 23 21.22 9.21 3.65
C HIS A 23 20.06 9.17 4.67
N ALA A 24 19.70 10.26 5.34
CA ALA A 24 18.58 10.22 6.29
C ALA A 24 17.26 9.91 5.56
N GLY A 25 16.39 9.14 6.22
CA GLY A 25 15.10 8.68 5.70
C GLY A 25 15.15 7.48 4.75
N GLU A 26 16.31 7.21 4.12
CA GLU A 26 16.52 6.15 3.13
C GLU A 26 16.87 4.81 3.79
N ALA A 27 16.42 3.71 3.17
CA ALA A 27 16.83 2.36 3.59
C ALA A 27 18.25 2.04 3.10
N ARG A 28 19.00 1.25 3.88
CA ARG A 28 20.36 0.80 3.49
C ARG A 28 20.33 -0.16 2.31
N GLN A 29 19.37 -1.09 2.31
CA GLN A 29 19.02 -1.92 1.16
C GLN A 29 17.70 -1.41 0.62
N LYS A 30 17.63 -1.15 -0.68
CA LYS A 30 16.46 -0.56 -1.35
C LYS A 30 15.81 -1.59 -2.29
N PRO A 31 14.55 -1.39 -2.69
CA PRO A 31 13.87 -2.33 -3.60
C PRO A 31 14.67 -2.51 -4.90
N GLY A 32 14.81 -3.77 -5.34
CA GLY A 32 15.59 -4.12 -6.53
C GLY A 32 17.10 -3.85 -6.42
N ASP A 33 17.65 -3.86 -5.20
CA ASP A 33 19.07 -3.62 -4.89
C ASP A 33 19.62 -2.30 -5.46
N SER A 34 18.73 -1.31 -5.60
CA SER A 34 18.99 -0.01 -6.21
C SER A 34 19.78 0.94 -5.29
N ILE A 35 20.56 1.85 -5.88
CA ILE A 35 21.29 2.89 -5.13
C ILE A 35 20.42 4.14 -4.85
N THR A 36 19.44 4.40 -5.70
CA THR A 36 18.46 5.49 -5.60
C THR A 36 17.09 4.88 -5.43
N ASP A 37 16.25 5.45 -4.56
CA ASP A 37 14.93 4.89 -4.27
C ASP A 37 14.04 4.93 -5.54
N PRO A 38 13.20 3.91 -5.78
CA PRO A 38 12.31 3.89 -6.94
C PRO A 38 11.30 5.04 -6.90
N ILE A 39 10.90 5.51 -8.09
CA ILE A 39 9.76 6.42 -8.23
C ILE A 39 8.48 5.58 -8.22
N PHE A 40 7.77 5.55 -7.10
CA PHE A 40 6.51 4.82 -6.96
C PHE A 40 5.36 5.62 -7.61
N SER A 41 5.34 5.65 -8.94
CA SER A 41 4.29 6.25 -9.77
C SER A 41 3.01 5.42 -9.73
N SER A 42 2.29 5.46 -8.60
CA SER A 42 0.96 4.87 -8.47
C SER A 42 0.03 5.73 -7.61
N ALA A 43 -1.23 5.78 -8.01
CA ALA A 43 -2.35 6.31 -7.23
C ALA A 43 -2.92 5.30 -6.24
N THR A 44 -2.67 3.99 -6.39
CA THR A 44 -3.36 2.92 -5.66
C THR A 44 -2.44 1.72 -5.41
N PHE A 45 -2.56 1.12 -4.22
CA PHE A 45 -1.78 -0.06 -3.82
C PHE A 45 -2.72 -1.22 -3.52
N THR A 46 -2.48 -2.37 -4.13
CA THR A 46 -3.34 -3.56 -4.02
C THR A 46 -3.18 -4.27 -2.67
N PHE A 47 -4.18 -5.10 -2.34
CA PHE A 47 -4.15 -5.99 -1.18
C PHE A 47 -4.19 -7.46 -1.63
N PRO A 48 -3.47 -8.38 -0.95
CA PRO A 48 -3.44 -9.80 -1.32
C PRO A 48 -4.71 -10.56 -0.90
N SER A 49 -5.50 -9.99 0.01
CA SER A 49 -6.79 -10.49 0.48
C SER A 49 -7.56 -9.34 1.12
N THR A 50 -8.86 -9.51 1.35
CA THR A 50 -9.67 -8.55 2.12
C THR A 50 -9.34 -8.63 3.60
N GLN A 51 -8.94 -9.80 4.12
CA GLN A 51 -8.38 -9.87 5.48
C GLN A 51 -7.15 -8.95 5.63
N ALA A 52 -6.28 -8.84 4.63
CA ALA A 52 -5.16 -7.89 4.66
C ALA A 52 -5.59 -6.41 4.57
N VAL A 53 -6.83 -6.11 4.15
CA VAL A 53 -7.43 -4.77 4.25
C VAL A 53 -7.94 -4.53 5.68
N ILE A 54 -8.65 -5.52 6.26
CA ILE A 54 -9.17 -5.48 7.63
C ILE A 54 -7.99 -5.33 8.61
N ASP A 55 -6.96 -6.16 8.49
CA ASP A 55 -5.73 -6.10 9.29
C ASP A 55 -5.05 -4.72 9.17
N PHE A 56 -4.99 -4.15 7.96
CA PHE A 56 -4.43 -2.82 7.73
C PHE A 56 -5.24 -1.73 8.46
N ILE A 57 -6.57 -1.78 8.41
CA ILE A 57 -7.47 -0.81 9.05
C ILE A 57 -7.44 -0.95 10.59
N GLU A 58 -7.62 -2.16 11.11
CA GLU A 58 -7.76 -2.43 12.55
C GLU A 58 -6.42 -2.37 13.29
N GLN A 59 -5.37 -2.99 12.73
CA GLN A 59 -4.03 -3.03 13.33
C GLN A 59 -3.18 -1.80 12.98
N LYS A 60 -3.68 -0.91 12.09
CA LYS A 60 -3.00 0.29 11.58
C LYS A 60 -1.62 -0.01 10.98
N GLN A 61 -1.55 -1.04 10.14
CA GLN A 61 -0.27 -1.51 9.59
C GLN A 61 0.45 -0.41 8.78
N PRO A 62 1.79 -0.27 8.89
CA PRO A 62 2.55 0.78 8.23
C PRO A 62 2.77 0.49 6.73
N ARG A 63 1.70 0.58 5.94
CA ARG A 63 1.68 0.44 4.48
C ARG A 63 0.73 1.46 3.85
N GLU A 64 0.80 1.60 2.54
CA GLU A 64 -0.10 2.48 1.78
C GLU A 64 -1.29 1.71 1.19
N GLU A 65 -2.43 2.40 1.04
CA GLU A 65 -3.59 1.97 0.25
C GLU A 65 -3.77 2.80 -1.04
N TYR A 66 -3.49 4.11 -0.95
CA TYR A 66 -3.83 5.08 -2.00
C TYR A 66 -2.94 6.32 -1.87
N GLY A 67 -2.36 6.78 -2.98
CA GLY A 67 -1.25 7.76 -3.00
C GLY A 67 -1.58 9.17 -2.49
N ARG A 68 -2.84 9.44 -2.11
CA ARG A 68 -3.27 10.70 -1.46
C ARG A 68 -3.03 10.66 0.06
N TYR A 69 -2.94 9.48 0.67
CA TYR A 69 -2.72 9.34 2.11
C TYR A 69 -1.22 9.25 2.42
N GLY A 70 -0.48 8.45 1.63
CA GLY A 70 0.99 8.40 1.64
C GLY A 70 1.56 7.71 0.39
N ASN A 71 2.89 7.74 0.26
CA ASN A 71 3.63 7.08 -0.82
C ASN A 71 5.03 6.67 -0.28
N PRO A 72 5.62 5.53 -0.69
CA PRO A 72 6.91 5.10 -0.15
C PRO A 72 8.05 6.11 -0.37
N SER A 73 8.08 6.79 -1.53
CA SER A 73 9.05 7.86 -1.81
C SER A 73 8.79 9.09 -0.94
N GLU A 74 7.52 9.42 -0.66
CA GLU A 74 7.14 10.53 0.21
C GLU A 74 7.65 10.32 1.63
N ALA A 75 7.41 9.12 2.20
CA ALA A 75 7.83 8.79 3.55
C ALA A 75 9.37 8.83 3.72
N VAL A 76 10.14 8.51 2.68
CA VAL A 76 11.61 8.69 2.66
C VAL A 76 11.98 10.17 2.74
N VAL A 77 11.35 11.02 1.92
CA VAL A 77 11.62 12.47 1.86
C VAL A 77 11.15 13.20 3.13
N GLU A 78 10.00 12.83 3.70
CA GLU A 78 9.51 13.39 4.97
C GLU A 78 10.48 13.07 6.13
N ARG A 79 10.91 11.81 6.28
CA ARG A 79 11.93 11.45 7.27
C ARG A 79 13.26 12.17 7.05
N LYS A 80 13.66 12.38 5.78
CA LYS A 80 14.88 13.13 5.43
C LYS A 80 14.77 14.60 5.85
N LEU A 81 13.63 15.25 5.59
CA LEU A 81 13.38 16.65 5.94
C LEU A 81 13.29 16.85 7.45
N ALA A 82 12.54 16.00 8.16
CA ALA A 82 12.50 15.99 9.63
C ALA A 82 13.91 15.89 10.24
N ALA A 83 14.72 14.95 9.74
CA ALA A 83 16.11 14.76 10.18
C ALA A 83 17.06 15.92 9.80
N LEU A 84 16.69 16.83 8.88
CA LEU A 84 17.48 18.01 8.52
C LEU A 84 17.13 19.22 9.39
N ASP A 85 15.84 19.55 9.54
CA ASP A 85 15.35 20.62 10.42
C ASP A 85 15.50 20.29 11.91
N GLY A 86 15.53 19.00 12.26
CA GLY A 86 15.67 18.53 13.64
C GLY A 86 14.33 18.26 14.35
N GLY A 87 13.23 18.11 13.59
CA GLY A 87 11.94 17.66 14.10
C GLY A 87 11.83 16.13 14.16
N GLU A 88 10.74 15.65 14.73
CA GLU A 88 10.41 14.22 14.81
C GLU A 88 9.79 13.72 13.50
N SER A 89 8.93 14.55 12.90
CA SER A 89 8.10 14.21 11.75
C SER A 89 7.96 15.41 10.82
N ALA A 90 7.57 15.13 9.59
CA ALA A 90 7.26 16.13 8.57
C ALA A 90 6.03 15.70 7.76
N VAL A 91 5.33 16.66 7.16
CA VAL A 91 4.21 16.43 6.23
C VAL A 91 4.48 17.20 4.93
N LEU A 92 4.54 16.49 3.81
CA LEU A 92 4.83 17.04 2.49
C LEU A 92 3.55 17.50 1.76
N TYR A 93 3.68 18.49 0.89
CA TYR A 93 2.60 19.16 0.16
C TYR A 93 3.04 19.59 -1.24
N SER A 94 2.08 19.71 -2.16
CA SER A 94 2.27 20.17 -3.56
C SER A 94 2.95 21.55 -3.71
N SER A 95 2.87 22.43 -2.71
CA SER A 95 3.58 23.72 -2.70
C SER A 95 3.75 24.28 -1.29
N GLY A 96 4.58 25.32 -1.13
CA GLY A 96 4.71 26.04 0.16
C GLY A 96 3.41 26.67 0.65
N MET A 97 2.56 27.18 -0.25
CA MET A 97 1.24 27.68 0.14
C MET A 97 0.33 26.53 0.56
N ALA A 98 0.37 25.39 -0.12
CA ALA A 98 -0.40 24.21 0.26
C ALA A 98 -0.01 23.70 1.66
N ALA A 99 1.27 23.75 2.02
CA ALA A 99 1.76 23.43 3.36
C ALA A 99 1.25 24.42 4.42
N LEU A 100 1.29 25.73 4.15
CA LEU A 100 0.72 26.76 5.02
C LEU A 100 -0.79 26.56 5.22
N VAL A 101 -1.56 26.44 4.14
CA VAL A 101 -3.02 26.22 4.22
C VAL A 101 -3.32 24.90 4.93
N GLY A 102 -2.52 23.87 4.72
CA GLY A 102 -2.60 22.57 5.39
C GLY A 102 -2.56 22.68 6.91
N VAL A 103 -1.55 23.36 7.47
CA VAL A 103 -1.44 23.53 8.93
C VAL A 103 -2.47 24.53 9.47
N LEU A 104 -2.75 25.64 8.78
CA LEU A 104 -3.74 26.62 9.24
C LEU A 104 -5.16 26.04 9.30
N MET A 105 -5.61 25.30 8.27
CA MET A 105 -6.94 24.65 8.27
C MET A 105 -7.03 23.49 9.28
N ALA A 106 -5.90 22.89 9.67
CA ALA A 106 -5.86 21.86 10.72
C ALA A 106 -6.01 22.47 12.12
N LYS A 107 -5.29 23.57 12.40
CA LYS A 107 -5.17 24.16 13.75
C LYS A 107 -6.20 25.22 14.09
N LEU A 108 -6.82 25.85 13.09
CA LEU A 108 -7.81 26.92 13.28
C LEU A 108 -9.23 26.41 12.97
N SER A 109 -10.21 27.02 13.64
CA SER A 109 -11.64 26.88 13.37
C SER A 109 -12.30 28.27 13.28
N ALA A 110 -13.58 28.35 12.96
CA ALA A 110 -14.32 29.61 13.11
C ALA A 110 -14.21 30.15 14.55
N ASP A 111 -14.26 31.48 14.70
CA ASP A 111 -14.04 32.22 15.96
C ASP A 111 -12.62 32.18 16.58
N ASP A 112 -11.67 31.40 16.04
CA ASP A 112 -10.26 31.44 16.49
C ASP A 112 -9.50 32.66 15.95
N GLU A 113 -8.32 32.93 16.53
CA GLU A 113 -7.48 34.09 16.20
C GLU A 113 -6.01 33.68 15.94
N ILE A 114 -5.37 34.41 15.02
CA ILE A 114 -3.98 34.20 14.59
C ILE A 114 -3.24 35.53 14.49
N ILE A 115 -1.99 35.57 14.96
CA ILE A 115 -1.15 36.78 15.02
C ILE A 115 0.09 36.58 14.15
N PHE A 116 0.29 37.49 13.19
CA PHE A 116 1.46 37.52 12.30
C PHE A 116 2.39 38.69 12.63
N PHE A 117 3.69 38.50 12.44
CA PHE A 117 4.58 39.63 12.14
C PHE A 117 4.33 40.14 10.71
N ASP A 118 4.39 41.46 10.50
CA ASP A 118 4.01 42.12 9.25
C ASP A 118 4.93 41.83 8.04
N GLU A 119 6.18 41.45 8.24
CA GLU A 119 7.12 41.11 7.15
C GLU A 119 7.09 39.62 6.72
N CYS A 120 5.95 38.92 6.93
CA CYS A 120 5.72 37.61 6.32
C CYS A 120 5.40 37.71 4.83
N TYR A 121 5.75 36.67 4.04
CA TYR A 121 5.44 36.54 2.62
C TYR A 121 4.01 37.00 2.26
N HIS A 122 3.92 37.93 1.30
CA HIS A 122 2.69 38.64 0.95
C HIS A 122 1.48 37.72 0.72
N ARG A 123 1.63 36.59 0.00
CA ARG A 123 0.49 35.70 -0.29
C ARG A 123 0.03 34.92 0.97
N SER A 124 0.89 34.72 1.96
CA SER A 124 0.52 34.18 3.28
C SER A 124 -0.37 35.16 4.05
N ARG A 125 0.03 36.45 4.09
CA ARG A 125 -0.76 37.54 4.69
C ARG A 125 -2.09 37.74 3.96
N GLU A 126 -2.07 37.65 2.63
CA GLU A 126 -3.28 37.73 1.79
C GLU A 126 -4.25 36.57 2.05
N PHE A 127 -3.75 35.33 2.15
CA PHE A 127 -4.59 34.17 2.43
C PHE A 127 -5.33 34.33 3.77
N CYS A 128 -4.62 34.75 4.82
CA CYS A 128 -5.23 34.91 6.14
C CYS A 128 -6.22 36.08 6.19
N THR A 129 -5.87 37.23 5.58
CA THR A 129 -6.73 38.42 5.59
C THR A 129 -7.93 38.35 4.63
N LYS A 130 -7.84 37.64 3.49
CA LYS A 130 -8.92 37.54 2.48
C LYS A 130 -9.70 36.22 2.48
N HIS A 131 -9.11 35.10 2.90
CA HIS A 131 -9.79 33.79 2.90
C HIS A 131 -10.16 33.31 4.30
N LEU A 132 -9.22 33.23 5.25
CA LEU A 132 -9.53 32.72 6.59
C LEU A 132 -10.52 33.62 7.35
N SER A 133 -10.48 34.94 7.10
CA SER A 133 -11.49 35.90 7.56
C SER A 133 -12.92 35.56 7.13
N ARG A 134 -13.11 34.98 5.94
CA ARG A 134 -14.42 34.51 5.44
C ARG A 134 -14.90 33.23 6.15
N TYR A 135 -13.99 32.47 6.75
CA TYR A 135 -14.28 31.34 7.63
C TYR A 135 -14.36 31.74 9.12
N GLY A 136 -14.45 33.05 9.43
CA GLY A 136 -14.62 33.55 10.80
C GLY A 136 -13.34 33.56 11.64
N VAL A 137 -12.16 33.35 11.05
CA VAL A 137 -10.87 33.45 11.75
C VAL A 137 -10.40 34.91 11.81
N ARG A 138 -10.08 35.40 13.02
CA ARG A 138 -9.54 36.74 13.20
C ARG A 138 -8.03 36.76 12.95
N THR A 139 -7.59 37.46 11.89
CA THR A 139 -6.16 37.70 11.63
C THR A 139 -5.74 39.05 12.20
N LEU A 140 -4.68 39.05 13.01
CA LEU A 140 -3.99 40.24 13.49
C LEU A 140 -2.58 40.32 12.90
N GLN A 141 -2.07 41.54 12.73
CA GLN A 141 -0.70 41.81 12.31
C GLN A 141 -0.08 42.79 13.30
N VAL A 142 1.15 42.49 13.72
CA VAL A 142 1.99 43.32 14.59
C VAL A 142 3.34 43.55 13.94
N ARG A 143 4.04 44.61 14.32
CA ARG A 143 5.30 44.99 13.68
C ARG A 143 6.38 43.94 13.93
N THR A 144 7.09 43.55 12.89
CA THR A 144 8.23 42.61 12.94
C THR A 144 9.24 43.07 14.00
N GLY A 145 9.54 42.17 14.94
CA GLY A 145 10.41 42.45 16.08
C GLY A 145 9.75 43.15 17.28
N ASP A 146 8.49 43.59 17.18
CA ASP A 146 7.73 44.14 18.32
C ASP A 146 7.04 43.01 19.10
N TYR A 147 7.87 42.29 19.85
CA TYR A 147 7.46 41.19 20.72
C TYR A 147 6.50 41.60 21.82
N ASP A 148 6.57 42.85 22.29
CA ASP A 148 5.74 43.33 23.40
C ASP A 148 4.34 43.70 22.88
N ALA A 149 4.23 44.23 21.65
CA ALA A 149 2.95 44.33 20.93
C ALA A 149 2.39 42.96 20.54
N MET A 150 3.24 42.00 20.14
CA MET A 150 2.80 40.62 19.88
C MET A 150 2.19 39.97 21.13
N GLU A 151 2.88 40.05 22.27
CA GLU A 151 2.40 39.49 23.53
C GLU A 151 1.13 40.22 24.04
N ALA A 152 1.06 41.54 23.90
CA ALA A 152 -0.12 42.33 24.27
C ALA A 152 -1.34 42.10 23.35
N ALA A 153 -1.14 41.53 22.15
CA ALA A 153 -2.21 41.17 21.23
C ALA A 153 -2.82 39.78 21.47
N ILE A 154 -2.21 38.95 22.34
CA ILE A 154 -2.71 37.60 22.64
C ILE A 154 -4.02 37.65 23.45
N THR A 155 -4.97 36.83 23.04
CA THR A 155 -6.27 36.63 23.69
C THR A 155 -6.54 35.14 23.93
N SER A 156 -7.59 34.80 24.67
CA SER A 156 -8.06 33.41 24.81
C SER A 156 -8.56 32.77 23.51
N LYS A 157 -8.75 33.56 22.44
CA LYS A 157 -9.06 33.07 21.09
C LYS A 157 -7.80 32.80 20.26
N THR A 158 -6.63 33.32 20.63
CA THR A 158 -5.40 33.09 19.87
C THR A 158 -5.04 31.61 19.88
N ARG A 159 -4.66 31.07 18.71
CA ARG A 159 -4.21 29.68 18.55
C ARG A 159 -2.79 29.57 18.02
N MET A 160 -2.39 30.51 17.16
CA MET A 160 -1.09 30.46 16.51
C MET A 160 -0.43 31.85 16.40
N LEU A 161 0.88 31.87 16.64
CA LEU A 161 1.78 32.97 16.27
C LEU A 161 2.57 32.57 15.03
N VAL A 162 2.73 33.46 14.06
CA VAL A 162 3.44 33.17 12.79
C VAL A 162 4.47 34.24 12.43
N SER A 163 5.64 33.81 11.95
CA SER A 163 6.64 34.67 11.32
C SER A 163 7.36 33.98 10.15
N GLU A 164 8.02 34.77 9.30
CA GLU A 164 9.13 34.33 8.44
C GLU A 164 10.48 34.68 9.14
N SER A 165 11.58 33.97 8.86
CA SER A 165 12.92 34.38 9.33
C SER A 165 14.08 33.78 8.50
N PRO A 166 14.97 34.60 7.88
CA PRO A 166 14.82 36.04 7.66
C PRO A 166 13.57 36.40 6.85
N THR A 167 13.11 37.65 6.93
CA THR A 167 11.88 38.13 6.27
C THR A 167 12.06 38.51 4.79
N ASN A 168 10.95 38.73 4.08
CA ASN A 168 10.96 39.04 2.64
C ASN A 168 10.07 40.26 2.34
N PRO A 169 10.58 41.36 1.73
CA PRO A 169 11.91 41.52 1.09
C PRO A 169 13.05 42.03 2.00
N HIS A 170 12.77 42.36 3.26
CA HIS A 170 13.68 43.16 4.10
C HIS A 170 14.86 42.38 4.72
N LEU A 171 14.78 41.05 4.78
CA LEU A 171 15.78 40.17 5.41
C LEU A 171 15.99 40.42 6.91
N SER A 172 15.01 41.00 7.58
CA SER A 172 14.99 41.16 9.04
C SER A 172 15.06 39.79 9.72
N VAL A 173 15.81 39.65 10.81
CA VAL A 173 16.01 38.37 11.51
C VAL A 173 15.24 38.36 12.81
N VAL A 174 14.30 37.41 12.93
CA VAL A 174 13.47 37.25 14.12
C VAL A 174 14.17 36.36 15.14
N ASP A 175 14.25 36.83 16.39
CA ASP A 175 14.63 36.03 17.56
C ASP A 175 13.57 34.94 17.78
N ILE A 176 13.87 33.77 17.23
CA ILE A 176 13.07 32.56 17.32
C ILE A 176 12.95 32.01 18.74
N ALA A 177 13.89 32.30 19.64
CA ALA A 177 13.84 31.84 21.03
C ALA A 177 12.87 32.71 21.86
N ARG A 178 12.90 34.03 21.71
CA ARG A 178 11.89 34.94 22.30
C ARG A 178 10.49 34.70 21.73
N PHE A 179 10.39 34.44 20.42
CA PHE A 179 9.14 34.07 19.76
C PHE A 179 8.53 32.78 20.32
N ALA A 180 9.32 31.69 20.37
CA ALA A 180 8.92 30.42 20.99
C ALA A 180 8.56 30.57 22.47
N GLU A 181 9.27 31.43 23.21
CA GLU A 181 8.97 31.73 24.61
C GLU A 181 7.61 32.41 24.81
N ILE A 182 7.20 33.33 23.94
CA ILE A 182 5.88 33.96 24.04
C ILE A 182 4.78 32.91 23.82
N GLY A 183 4.87 32.12 22.75
CA GLY A 183 3.89 31.06 22.48
C GLY A 183 3.78 30.07 23.64
N ARG A 184 4.91 29.54 24.12
CA ARG A 184 4.99 28.63 25.27
C ARG A 184 4.45 29.25 26.58
N ARG A 185 4.67 30.54 26.85
CA ARG A 185 4.16 31.20 28.07
C ARG A 185 2.64 31.39 28.06
N HIS A 186 2.03 31.51 26.88
CA HIS A 186 0.59 31.72 26.72
C HIS A 186 -0.18 30.47 26.24
N ASN A 187 0.51 29.34 26.04
CA ASN A 187 -0.05 28.11 25.46
C ASN A 187 -0.67 28.34 24.06
N VAL A 188 0.08 29.01 23.20
CA VAL A 188 -0.24 29.33 21.80
C VAL A 188 0.80 28.68 20.91
N GLU A 189 0.39 27.95 19.87
CA GLU A 189 1.32 27.28 18.95
C GLU A 189 2.13 28.30 18.12
N THR A 190 3.34 27.92 17.70
CA THR A 190 4.27 28.80 16.98
C THR A 190 4.69 28.20 15.65
N LEU A 191 4.68 29.03 14.59
CA LEU A 191 5.14 28.64 13.26
C LEU A 191 6.16 29.65 12.72
N ILE A 192 7.28 29.12 12.22
CA ILE A 192 8.28 29.88 11.46
C ILE A 192 8.32 29.36 10.02
N ASP A 193 8.07 30.21 9.03
CA ASP A 193 8.53 29.98 7.66
C ASP A 193 10.04 30.24 7.61
N ALA A 194 10.80 29.17 7.44
CA ALA A 194 12.26 29.19 7.36
C ALA A 194 12.76 29.02 5.93
N THR A 195 11.92 29.21 4.89
CA THR A 195 12.26 29.02 3.47
C THR A 195 13.56 29.74 3.07
N LEU A 196 13.79 30.96 3.59
CA LEU A 196 14.98 31.76 3.26
C LEU A 196 16.24 31.31 4.02
N ALA A 197 16.11 30.93 5.29
CA ALA A 197 17.23 30.39 6.06
C ALA A 197 17.61 28.98 5.59
N THR A 198 16.61 28.12 5.44
CA THR A 198 16.68 26.65 5.29
C THR A 198 17.24 25.96 6.55
N PRO A 199 16.98 24.64 6.77
CA PRO A 199 17.54 23.86 7.89
C PRO A 199 19.06 23.90 8.02
N TYR A 200 19.77 24.35 6.97
CA TYR A 200 21.22 24.51 7.00
C TYR A 200 21.66 25.74 7.80
N ASN A 201 20.94 26.87 7.70
CA ASN A 201 21.34 28.11 8.36
C ASN A 201 20.64 28.33 9.71
N LEU A 202 19.37 27.92 9.85
CA LEU A 202 18.56 28.13 11.05
C LEU A 202 17.79 26.83 11.36
N GLN A 203 17.61 26.50 12.65
CA GLN A 203 16.81 25.35 13.08
C GLN A 203 15.80 25.79 14.15
N PRO A 204 14.61 26.33 13.77
CA PRO A 204 13.67 26.91 14.74
C PRO A 204 13.14 25.92 15.78
N ILE A 205 12.99 24.64 15.43
CA ILE A 205 12.58 23.57 16.35
C ILE A 205 13.55 23.46 17.54
N ALA A 206 14.86 23.65 17.31
CA ALA A 206 15.87 23.62 18.37
C ALA A 206 15.79 24.83 19.34
N ALA A 207 15.08 25.90 18.97
CA ALA A 207 14.75 27.02 19.85
C ALA A 207 13.39 26.85 20.55
N GLY A 208 12.65 25.78 20.26
CA GLY A 208 11.33 25.48 20.84
C GLY A 208 10.14 25.96 20.01
N VAL A 209 10.31 26.23 18.70
CA VAL A 209 9.19 26.49 17.78
C VAL A 209 8.48 25.19 17.43
N ASP A 210 7.14 25.18 17.48
CA ASP A 210 6.33 23.97 17.29
C ASP A 210 6.34 23.47 15.83
N TYR A 211 6.25 24.40 14.87
CA TYR A 211 6.20 24.09 13.43
C TYR A 211 7.20 24.92 12.62
N VAL A 212 7.86 24.27 11.67
CA VAL A 212 8.67 24.92 10.65
C VAL A 212 8.11 24.64 9.28
N LEU A 213 7.78 25.71 8.56
CA LEU A 213 7.31 25.70 7.18
C LEU A 213 8.49 25.93 6.23
N HIS A 214 8.55 25.15 5.14
CA HIS A 214 9.40 25.47 3.99
C HIS A 214 8.66 25.32 2.68
N SER A 215 8.79 26.32 1.81
CA SER A 215 8.51 26.19 0.37
C SER A 215 9.64 25.39 -0.28
N ALA A 216 9.57 24.06 -0.21
CA ALA A 216 10.58 23.15 -0.73
C ALA A 216 10.90 23.32 -2.24
N THR A 217 9.98 23.93 -2.98
CA THR A 217 10.16 24.56 -4.31
C THR A 217 11.45 25.38 -4.46
N LYS A 218 11.92 26.01 -3.38
CA LYS A 218 13.05 26.96 -3.37
C LYS A 218 14.37 26.22 -3.11
N TYR A 219 15.14 26.64 -2.10
CA TYR A 219 16.48 26.11 -1.83
C TYR A 219 16.56 24.60 -1.53
N LEU A 220 15.49 23.95 -1.03
CA LEU A 220 15.51 22.51 -0.74
C LEU A 220 15.62 21.68 -2.03
N GLY A 221 14.65 21.83 -2.95
CA GLY A 221 14.70 21.23 -4.28
C GLY A 221 15.85 21.81 -5.12
N GLY A 222 15.93 23.14 -5.20
CA GLY A 222 17.14 23.87 -5.60
C GLY A 222 17.48 23.90 -7.09
N HIS A 223 16.63 23.35 -7.97
CA HIS A 223 16.91 23.20 -9.40
C HIS A 223 15.84 23.81 -10.33
N ASN A 224 14.91 24.62 -9.77
CA ASN A 224 13.84 25.32 -10.51
C ASN A 224 12.87 24.38 -11.30
N ASP A 225 12.84 23.09 -10.96
CA ASP A 225 12.22 22.00 -11.72
C ASP A 225 10.99 21.34 -11.05
N LEU A 226 10.68 21.71 -9.80
CA LEU A 226 9.58 21.14 -9.00
C LEU A 226 8.77 22.20 -8.24
N LEU A 227 7.53 21.85 -7.91
CA LEU A 227 6.76 22.51 -6.85
C LEU A 227 6.62 21.54 -5.68
N ALA A 228 6.89 22.04 -4.47
CA ALA A 228 6.69 21.34 -3.21
C ALA A 228 6.68 22.32 -2.02
N GLY A 229 6.13 21.88 -0.90
CA GLY A 229 6.21 22.48 0.43
C GLY A 229 6.23 21.40 1.51
N VAL A 230 6.67 21.75 2.72
CA VAL A 230 6.72 20.84 3.87
C VAL A 230 6.45 21.60 5.16
N VAL A 231 5.77 20.95 6.11
CA VAL A 231 5.72 21.37 7.52
C VAL A 231 6.45 20.33 8.36
N VAL A 232 7.38 20.76 9.22
CA VAL A 232 8.17 19.91 10.12
C VAL A 232 7.84 20.26 11.58
N GLY A 233 7.81 19.28 12.48
CA GLY A 233 7.45 19.48 13.89
C GLY A 233 7.49 18.19 14.70
N THR A 234 6.71 18.13 15.78
CA THR A 234 6.49 16.91 16.56
C THR A 234 5.48 15.98 15.87
N THR A 235 5.55 14.69 16.19
CA THR A 235 4.68 13.65 15.61
C THR A 235 3.21 13.90 15.99
N ALA A 236 2.94 14.18 17.27
CA ALA A 236 1.61 14.49 17.78
C ALA A 236 1.09 15.84 17.26
N GLY A 237 1.96 16.85 17.11
CA GLY A 237 1.57 18.15 16.54
C GLY A 237 1.14 18.07 15.08
N LEU A 238 1.76 17.16 14.31
CA LEU A 238 1.53 16.97 12.87
C LEU A 238 0.50 15.88 12.53
N GLU A 239 0.05 15.03 13.45
CA GLU A 239 -0.99 14.02 13.16
C GLU A 239 -2.30 14.66 12.63
N PRO A 240 -2.88 15.72 13.26
CA PRO A 240 -4.04 16.42 12.70
C PRO A 240 -3.76 17.04 11.33
N VAL A 241 -2.52 17.49 11.09
CA VAL A 241 -2.08 18.12 9.84
C VAL A 241 -2.02 17.09 8.70
N ARG A 242 -1.46 15.89 8.96
CA ARG A 242 -1.45 14.78 7.99
C ARG A 242 -2.86 14.27 7.69
N ASN A 243 -3.68 14.09 8.73
CA ASN A 243 -5.07 13.63 8.58
C ASN A 243 -5.89 14.61 7.74
N LEU A 244 -5.74 15.93 7.97
CA LEU A 244 -6.41 16.94 7.14
C LEU A 244 -5.85 17.01 5.71
N ARG A 245 -4.53 16.87 5.51
CA ARG A 245 -3.94 16.75 4.17
C ARG A 245 -4.57 15.60 3.39
N GLY A 246 -4.77 14.45 4.04
CA GLY A 246 -5.46 13.31 3.44
C GLY A 246 -6.85 13.69 2.91
N ILE A 247 -7.62 14.46 3.69
CA ILE A 247 -8.97 14.91 3.31
C ILE A 247 -8.96 15.97 2.21
N MET A 248 -8.16 17.04 2.34
CA MET A 248 -8.12 18.13 1.35
C MET A 248 -7.34 17.78 0.07
N GLY A 249 -6.47 16.76 0.13
CA GLY A 249 -5.68 16.25 -0.99
C GLY A 249 -4.65 17.17 -1.69
N PRO A 250 -4.01 18.17 -1.06
CA PRO A 250 -3.00 19.01 -1.71
C PRO A 250 -1.60 18.33 -1.82
N VAL A 251 -1.56 17.08 -2.28
CA VAL A 251 -0.39 16.18 -2.23
C VAL A 251 0.66 16.41 -3.35
N SER A 252 1.91 16.08 -3.08
CA SER A 252 2.99 16.07 -4.09
C SER A 252 2.92 14.83 -4.98
N SER A 253 3.39 14.94 -6.22
CA SER A 253 3.50 13.79 -7.12
C SER A 253 4.78 12.98 -6.88
N PRO A 254 4.81 11.67 -7.21
CA PRO A 254 6.00 10.83 -7.11
C PRO A 254 7.22 11.40 -7.86
N HIS A 255 7.01 12.07 -9.01
CA HIS A 255 8.09 12.72 -9.76
C HIS A 255 8.62 13.97 -9.03
N ALA A 256 7.76 14.82 -8.49
CA ALA A 256 8.18 15.98 -7.69
C ALA A 256 8.90 15.57 -6.39
N ILE A 257 8.45 14.49 -5.76
CA ILE A 257 9.09 13.86 -4.59
C ILE A 257 10.51 13.39 -4.95
N TYR A 258 10.68 12.66 -6.05
CA TYR A 258 11.99 12.22 -6.54
C TYR A 258 12.95 13.39 -6.83
N LEU A 259 12.47 14.44 -7.52
CA LEU A 259 13.29 15.63 -7.78
C LEU A 259 13.72 16.33 -6.49
N LEU A 260 12.85 16.36 -5.47
CA LEU A 260 13.16 16.91 -4.16
C LEU A 260 14.19 16.06 -3.40
N GLU A 261 14.04 14.73 -3.37
CA GLU A 261 15.03 13.82 -2.80
C GLU A 261 16.41 14.02 -3.44
N ARG A 262 16.46 14.04 -4.78
CA ARG A 262 17.66 14.29 -5.59
C ARG A 262 18.26 15.68 -5.29
N GLY A 263 17.43 16.70 -5.17
CA GLY A 263 17.82 18.06 -4.79
C GLY A 263 18.49 18.10 -3.41
N LEU A 264 17.92 17.39 -2.44
CA LEU A 264 18.41 17.34 -1.06
C LEU A 264 19.80 16.70 -0.95
N LYS A 265 20.19 15.72 -1.78
CA LYS A 265 21.52 15.09 -1.68
C LYS A 265 22.70 16.03 -1.99
N THR A 266 22.45 17.18 -2.62
CA THR A 266 23.46 18.23 -2.91
C THR A 266 23.36 19.45 -1.99
N PHE A 267 22.39 19.45 -1.06
CA PHE A 267 21.89 20.65 -0.39
C PHE A 267 22.94 21.41 0.43
N GLU A 268 23.71 20.78 1.32
CA GLU A 268 24.76 21.49 2.10
C GLU A 268 25.77 22.19 1.18
N LEU A 269 26.20 21.55 0.09
CA LEU A 269 27.16 22.12 -0.85
C LEU A 269 26.57 23.34 -1.59
N ARG A 270 25.29 23.30 -1.93
CA ARG A 270 24.56 24.43 -2.53
C ARG A 270 24.43 25.58 -1.54
N ILE A 271 23.95 25.37 -0.32
CA ILE A 271 23.77 26.47 0.65
C ILE A 271 25.10 27.07 1.11
N GLN A 272 26.15 26.27 1.29
CA GLN A 272 27.51 26.80 1.50
C GLN A 272 27.95 27.75 0.37
N ARG A 273 27.63 27.41 -0.89
CA ARG A 273 27.93 28.29 -2.04
C ARG A 273 27.04 29.52 -2.09
N HIS A 274 25.74 29.41 -1.81
CA HIS A 274 24.82 30.55 -1.75
C HIS A 274 25.25 31.55 -0.67
N ASN A 275 25.53 31.09 0.56
CA ASN A 275 26.02 31.92 1.65
C ASN A 275 27.32 32.67 1.29
N ALA A 276 28.28 31.98 0.66
CA ALA A 276 29.56 32.57 0.28
C ALA A 276 29.42 33.60 -0.86
N ASN A 277 28.61 33.29 -1.88
CA ASN A 277 28.32 34.19 -2.98
C ASN A 277 27.51 35.41 -2.52
N GLY A 278 26.47 35.19 -1.70
CA GLY A 278 25.61 36.25 -1.15
C GLY A 278 26.38 37.27 -0.35
N LEU A 279 27.25 36.82 0.57
CA LEU A 279 28.11 37.72 1.36
C LEU A 279 29.12 38.49 0.50
N ALA A 280 29.70 37.86 -0.53
CA ALA A 280 30.63 38.53 -1.44
C ALA A 280 29.92 39.60 -2.30
N VAL A 281 28.72 39.31 -2.79
CA VAL A 281 27.85 40.24 -3.52
C VAL A 281 27.40 41.39 -2.62
N ALA A 282 26.92 41.09 -1.41
CA ALA A 282 26.44 42.09 -0.46
C ALA A 282 27.55 43.10 -0.10
N ARG A 283 28.78 42.62 0.19
CA ARG A 283 29.93 43.50 0.45
C ARG A 283 30.31 44.36 -0.75
N PHE A 284 30.35 43.78 -1.95
CA PHE A 284 30.60 44.56 -3.18
C PHE A 284 29.56 45.68 -3.37
N LEU A 285 28.28 45.42 -3.06
CA LEU A 285 27.23 46.43 -3.16
C LEU A 285 27.33 47.49 -2.06
N ASP A 286 27.62 47.10 -0.82
CA ASP A 286 27.72 48.00 0.35
C ASP A 286 28.91 48.97 0.20
N GLU A 287 30.00 48.54 -0.45
CA GLU A 287 31.16 49.37 -0.80
C GLU A 287 30.95 50.26 -2.05
N HIS A 288 29.88 50.05 -2.83
CA HIS A 288 29.76 50.65 -4.17
C HIS A 288 29.04 52.03 -4.16
N PRO A 289 29.64 53.11 -4.68
CA PRO A 289 29.18 54.49 -4.47
C PRO A 289 27.86 54.89 -5.16
N ARG A 290 27.24 53.99 -5.95
CA ARG A 290 25.88 54.15 -6.51
C ARG A 290 24.82 53.33 -5.77
N ILE A 291 25.17 52.64 -4.70
CA ILE A 291 24.23 51.96 -3.81
C ILE A 291 24.00 52.88 -2.61
N GLU A 292 22.75 52.95 -2.14
CA GLU A 292 22.35 53.77 -1.00
C GLU A 292 22.45 52.96 0.31
N LYS A 293 22.01 51.71 0.24
CA LYS A 293 21.97 50.75 1.35
C LYS A 293 21.90 49.32 0.80
N VAL A 294 22.45 48.37 1.54
CA VAL A 294 22.22 46.92 1.35
C VAL A 294 21.47 46.38 2.56
N LEU A 295 20.57 45.41 2.33
CA LEU A 295 20.02 44.52 3.34
C LEU A 295 20.59 43.14 3.07
N TYR A 296 21.37 42.63 4.03
CA TYR A 296 21.89 41.28 4.06
C TYR A 296 22.33 40.96 5.50
N PRO A 297 21.82 39.90 6.17
CA PRO A 297 22.08 39.66 7.59
C PRO A 297 23.56 39.43 7.96
N GLY A 298 24.43 39.18 6.98
CA GLY A 298 25.87 39.01 7.16
C GLY A 298 26.72 40.30 7.04
N LEU A 299 26.11 41.48 6.95
CA LEU A 299 26.79 42.77 6.96
C LEU A 299 26.65 43.45 8.34
N GLU A 300 27.71 44.07 8.82
CA GLU A 300 27.73 44.88 10.07
C GLU A 300 26.80 46.12 9.98
N SER A 301 26.40 46.52 8.76
CA SER A 301 25.41 47.56 8.47
C SER A 301 23.95 47.09 8.59
N HIS A 302 23.70 45.79 8.82
CA HIS A 302 22.35 45.24 8.99
C HIS A 302 21.82 45.46 10.42
N PRO A 303 20.55 45.90 10.62
CA PRO A 303 20.00 46.13 11.96
C PRO A 303 20.14 44.93 12.90
N ASP A 304 19.90 43.72 12.39
CA ASP A 304 19.86 42.49 13.19
C ASP A 304 21.19 41.71 13.15
N PHE A 305 22.31 42.33 12.76
CA PHE A 305 23.58 41.63 12.52
C PHE A 305 24.06 40.76 13.71
N GLU A 306 23.96 41.27 14.95
CA GLU A 306 24.38 40.52 16.14
C GLU A 306 23.47 39.30 16.41
N LEU A 307 22.17 39.44 16.13
CA LEU A 307 21.18 38.37 16.26
C LEU A 307 21.36 37.33 15.15
N ALA A 308 21.59 37.77 13.90
CA ALA A 308 21.90 36.89 12.78
C ALA A 308 23.20 36.11 13.03
N GLN A 309 24.26 36.77 13.53
CA GLN A 309 25.55 36.14 13.83
C GLN A 309 25.47 35.10 14.96
N SER A 310 24.56 35.30 15.92
CA SER A 310 24.39 34.39 17.06
C SER A 310 23.40 33.25 16.81
N THR A 311 22.44 33.42 15.91
CA THR A 311 21.40 32.41 15.61
C THR A 311 21.61 31.64 14.30
N MET A 312 22.32 32.20 13.31
CA MET A 312 22.45 31.62 11.98
C MET A 312 23.84 31.05 11.69
N ARG A 313 23.92 29.85 11.09
CA ARG A 313 25.16 29.26 10.55
C ARG A 313 25.67 29.98 9.28
N GLY A 314 24.84 30.81 8.66
CA GLY A 314 25.14 31.63 7.49
C GLY A 314 23.90 32.35 6.99
N PHE A 315 24.08 33.30 6.05
CA PHE A 315 23.10 34.38 5.85
C PHE A 315 22.28 34.28 4.56
N GLY A 316 22.25 33.12 3.91
CA GLY A 316 21.48 32.85 2.69
C GLY A 316 22.14 33.36 1.40
N GLY A 317 21.45 33.20 0.27
CA GLY A 317 21.88 33.68 -1.05
C GLY A 317 21.03 34.81 -1.63
N LEU A 318 20.16 35.41 -0.82
CA LEU A 318 19.24 36.49 -1.22
C LEU A 318 19.83 37.83 -0.76
N VAL A 319 19.87 38.84 -1.63
CA VAL A 319 20.38 40.18 -1.30
C VAL A 319 19.37 41.22 -1.80
N THR A 320 18.95 42.12 -0.91
CA THR A 320 18.12 43.29 -1.25
C THR A 320 18.96 44.56 -1.15
N PHE A 321 18.86 45.48 -2.10
CA PHE A 321 19.65 46.71 -2.11
C PHE A 321 18.91 47.87 -2.78
N PHE A 322 19.38 49.09 -2.54
CA PHE A 322 18.74 50.32 -2.99
C PHE A 322 19.67 51.12 -3.91
N VAL A 323 19.19 51.49 -5.09
CA VAL A 323 19.98 52.27 -6.06
C VAL A 323 19.94 53.75 -5.68
N LYS A 324 21.11 54.34 -5.44
CA LYS A 324 21.22 55.70 -4.93
C LYS A 324 20.83 56.74 -5.97
N ASP A 325 20.08 57.76 -5.53
CA ASP A 325 19.65 58.92 -6.30
C ASP A 325 18.95 58.53 -7.63
N ALA A 326 18.14 57.46 -7.60
CA ALA A 326 17.52 56.84 -8.77
C ALA A 326 15.98 56.74 -8.67
N ASP A 327 15.29 57.01 -9.78
CA ASP A 327 13.86 56.68 -9.95
C ASP A 327 13.63 55.21 -10.31
N TRP A 328 12.37 54.78 -10.46
CA TRP A 328 12.06 53.39 -10.81
C TRP A 328 12.60 52.97 -12.19
N ARG A 329 12.74 53.87 -13.16
CA ARG A 329 13.26 53.55 -14.51
C ARG A 329 14.78 53.46 -14.52
N GLN A 330 15.46 54.32 -13.76
CA GLN A 330 16.90 54.26 -13.54
C GLN A 330 17.29 53.01 -12.74
N THR A 331 16.39 52.54 -11.87
CA THR A 331 16.49 51.27 -11.15
C THR A 331 16.25 50.07 -12.06
N ALA A 332 15.19 50.08 -12.87
CA ALA A 332 14.97 49.10 -13.94
C ALA A 332 16.17 49.01 -14.90
N SER A 333 16.75 50.16 -15.28
CA SER A 333 17.96 50.22 -16.12
C SER A 333 19.21 49.57 -15.49
N VAL A 334 19.22 49.27 -14.18
CA VAL A 334 20.25 48.42 -13.55
C VAL A 334 19.89 46.94 -13.72
N VAL A 335 18.61 46.59 -13.53
CA VAL A 335 18.05 45.24 -13.71
C VAL A 335 18.20 44.76 -15.16
N ASP A 336 17.96 45.62 -16.14
CA ASP A 336 18.05 45.33 -17.58
C ASP A 336 19.51 45.26 -18.09
N ALA A 337 20.47 45.81 -17.35
CA ALA A 337 21.87 45.94 -17.79
C ALA A 337 22.78 44.78 -17.35
N VAL A 338 22.33 43.93 -16.42
CA VAL A 338 23.10 42.76 -15.98
C VAL A 338 22.99 41.61 -16.99
N LYS A 339 24.03 40.75 -17.05
CA LYS A 339 24.21 39.76 -18.13
C LYS A 339 24.33 38.30 -17.67
N ILE A 340 24.19 38.07 -16.37
CA ILE A 340 24.34 36.76 -15.72
C ILE A 340 23.18 36.53 -14.75
N PRO A 341 22.82 37.49 -13.87
CA PRO A 341 21.45 37.57 -13.39
C PRO A 341 20.48 37.77 -14.56
N ARG A 342 19.26 37.27 -14.39
CA ARG A 342 18.19 37.18 -15.39
C ARG A 342 16.89 37.60 -14.67
N ILE A 343 15.88 38.16 -15.35
CA ILE A 343 14.79 38.90 -14.64
C ILE A 343 13.56 38.05 -14.21
N ALA A 344 13.41 37.57 -12.96
CA ALA A 344 12.21 36.82 -12.50
C ALA A 344 11.96 36.88 -10.96
N PRO A 345 10.77 36.50 -10.44
CA PRO A 345 10.37 36.74 -9.05
C PRO A 345 10.52 35.56 -8.06
N SER A 346 11.12 34.43 -8.46
CA SER A 346 11.29 33.23 -7.59
C SER A 346 12.44 33.38 -6.55
N LEU A 347 13.12 32.29 -6.16
CA LEU A 347 14.44 32.25 -5.50
C LEU A 347 14.94 30.81 -5.30
N GLY A 348 16.23 30.64 -5.08
CA GLY A 348 16.83 29.40 -4.52
C GLY A 348 17.27 28.30 -5.50
N GLY A 349 17.15 28.53 -6.82
CA GLY A 349 17.75 27.68 -7.86
C GLY A 349 19.26 27.85 -8.02
N VAL A 350 19.86 27.25 -9.06
CA VAL A 350 21.33 27.26 -9.28
C VAL A 350 21.86 28.43 -10.12
N GLU A 351 21.01 29.13 -10.86
CA GLU A 351 21.40 30.22 -11.75
C GLU A 351 21.49 31.59 -11.03
N SER A 352 21.13 32.72 -11.67
CA SER A 352 21.03 34.04 -11.00
C SER A 352 19.78 34.82 -11.45
N LEU A 353 18.89 35.22 -10.52
CA LEU A 353 17.70 36.08 -10.70
C LEU A 353 18.11 37.52 -10.38
N ILE A 354 17.36 38.46 -10.92
CA ILE A 354 17.17 39.80 -10.37
C ILE A 354 15.71 40.23 -10.53
N GLU A 355 15.16 40.99 -9.60
CA GLU A 355 13.89 41.72 -9.78
C GLU A 355 13.97 43.13 -9.16
N GLN A 356 13.20 44.05 -9.71
CA GLN A 356 12.77 45.26 -9.01
C GLN A 356 11.34 44.99 -8.51
N PRO A 357 11.09 44.86 -7.21
CA PRO A 357 9.79 44.42 -6.70
C PRO A 357 8.60 45.28 -7.18
N LEU A 358 8.83 46.57 -7.43
CA LEU A 358 7.83 47.50 -7.98
C LEU A 358 7.22 47.05 -9.33
N VAL A 359 8.05 46.62 -10.29
CA VAL A 359 7.56 46.20 -11.62
C VAL A 359 7.23 44.71 -11.69
N MET A 360 7.39 44.00 -10.57
CA MET A 360 7.31 42.54 -10.49
C MET A 360 6.43 42.13 -9.30
N SER A 361 7.00 41.66 -8.19
CA SER A 361 6.26 41.12 -7.04
C SER A 361 5.17 42.02 -6.42
N TYR A 362 5.17 43.33 -6.70
CA TYR A 362 4.22 44.33 -6.15
C TYR A 362 3.62 45.27 -7.22
N TYR A 363 3.53 44.85 -8.49
CA TYR A 363 3.03 45.67 -9.60
C TYR A 363 1.56 46.14 -9.44
N GLU A 364 0.74 45.38 -8.71
CA GLU A 364 -0.65 45.70 -8.37
C GLU A 364 -0.78 46.76 -7.25
N CYS A 365 0.29 47.03 -6.50
CA CYS A 365 0.24 47.93 -5.33
C CYS A 365 0.47 49.39 -5.70
N THR A 366 -0.37 50.28 -5.16
CA THR A 366 -0.18 51.74 -5.27
C THR A 366 1.14 52.17 -4.61
N GLU A 367 1.65 53.34 -4.99
CA GLU A 367 2.87 53.89 -4.38
C GLU A 367 2.74 54.02 -2.85
N GLU A 368 1.56 54.39 -2.37
CA GLU A 368 1.24 54.53 -0.95
C GLU A 368 1.31 53.18 -0.21
N GLN A 369 0.73 52.12 -0.79
CA GLN A 369 0.82 50.74 -0.26
C GLN A 369 2.26 50.21 -0.30
N ARG A 370 3.00 50.46 -1.39
CA ARG A 370 4.42 50.06 -1.47
C ARG A 370 5.28 50.79 -0.43
N ARG A 371 5.02 52.08 -0.17
CA ARG A 371 5.67 52.86 0.90
C ARG A 371 5.34 52.30 2.28
N GLU A 372 4.08 51.92 2.53
CA GLU A 372 3.64 51.26 3.77
C GLU A 372 4.37 49.92 3.99
N PHE A 373 4.54 49.11 2.94
CA PHE A 373 5.31 47.87 2.98
C PHE A 373 6.84 48.07 2.93
N GLY A 374 7.34 49.31 2.96
CA GLY A 374 8.78 49.59 2.93
C GLY A 374 9.48 49.18 1.62
N ILE A 375 8.78 49.27 0.49
CA ILE A 375 9.24 48.93 -0.86
C ILE A 375 9.31 50.22 -1.71
N PRO A 376 10.36 51.04 -1.57
CA PRO A 376 10.56 52.22 -2.40
C PRO A 376 10.91 51.83 -3.84
N ASP A 377 10.63 52.76 -4.76
CA ASP A 377 10.84 52.63 -6.20
C ASP A 377 12.28 52.27 -6.62
N ASN A 378 13.29 52.51 -5.76
CA ASN A 378 14.69 52.20 -6.00
C ASN A 378 15.19 50.86 -5.41
N MET A 379 14.31 50.03 -4.85
CA MET A 379 14.64 48.70 -4.33
C MET A 379 14.87 47.68 -5.46
N ILE A 380 15.92 46.87 -5.34
CA ILE A 380 16.20 45.68 -6.15
C ILE A 380 16.43 44.48 -5.22
N ARG A 381 15.95 43.30 -5.61
CA ARG A 381 16.18 42.01 -4.95
C ARG A 381 16.86 41.04 -5.91
N MET A 382 17.96 40.39 -5.51
CA MET A 382 18.76 39.50 -6.40
C MET A 382 18.87 38.06 -5.85
N SER A 383 18.68 37.05 -6.72
CA SER A 383 18.63 35.60 -6.37
C SER A 383 18.99 34.64 -7.55
N CYS A 384 18.17 33.63 -7.98
CA CYS A 384 18.37 32.58 -9.07
C CYS A 384 17.07 32.04 -9.84
N ALA A 385 16.68 32.13 -11.16
CA ALA A 385 17.01 32.84 -12.46
C ALA A 385 15.97 33.84 -13.10
N GLY A 386 15.41 33.72 -14.34
CA GLY A 386 14.91 34.94 -15.04
C GLY A 386 14.10 34.95 -16.35
N GLU A 387 13.99 36.18 -16.89
CA GLU A 387 13.25 36.82 -18.01
C GLU A 387 11.83 36.37 -18.39
N TRP A 388 10.98 37.39 -18.63
CA TRP A 388 9.51 37.29 -18.72
C TRP A 388 8.96 36.64 -19.99
N GLY A 389 7.84 35.94 -19.82
CA GLY A 389 6.90 35.54 -20.87
C GLY A 389 5.47 35.50 -20.31
N GLU A 390 4.57 34.73 -20.93
CA GLU A 390 3.20 34.47 -20.43
C GLU A 390 3.18 33.80 -19.04
N TYR A 391 4.28 33.14 -18.65
CA TYR A 391 4.41 32.38 -17.41
C TYR A 391 5.56 32.94 -16.57
N ASP A 392 5.25 33.41 -15.35
CA ASP A 392 6.20 34.02 -14.40
C ASP A 392 6.62 33.04 -13.29
N TYR A 393 5.69 32.20 -12.83
CA TYR A 393 5.88 31.22 -11.77
C TYR A 393 4.91 30.04 -11.90
N SER A 394 5.45 28.82 -11.83
CA SER A 394 4.73 27.55 -12.11
C SER A 394 3.45 27.31 -11.30
N ARG A 395 3.26 28.01 -10.16
CA ARG A 395 1.98 27.98 -9.43
C ARG A 395 0.91 28.72 -10.22
N SER A 396 1.16 29.97 -10.57
CA SER A 396 0.23 30.85 -11.27
C SER A 396 -0.02 30.39 -12.71
N GLY A 397 1.00 29.92 -13.43
CA GLY A 397 0.78 29.27 -14.72
C GLY A 397 1.93 28.37 -15.18
N ASN A 398 1.61 27.39 -16.02
CA ASN A 398 2.59 26.52 -16.67
C ASN A 398 2.06 26.06 -18.04
N PRO A 399 2.86 26.08 -19.13
CA PRO A 399 2.36 25.77 -20.47
C PRO A 399 1.86 24.32 -20.63
N THR A 400 2.51 23.34 -19.97
CA THR A 400 2.05 21.94 -20.02
C THR A 400 0.71 21.77 -19.30
N ARG A 401 0.53 22.48 -18.17
CA ARG A 401 -0.76 22.53 -17.46
C ARG A 401 -1.84 23.22 -18.28
N LYS A 402 -1.50 24.36 -18.92
CA LYS A 402 -2.43 25.13 -19.74
C LYS A 402 -2.91 24.38 -20.99
N VAL A 403 -2.05 23.54 -21.60
CA VAL A 403 -2.47 22.62 -22.68
C VAL A 403 -3.48 21.58 -22.18
N PHE A 404 -3.26 20.98 -21.01
CA PHE A 404 -4.23 20.06 -20.40
C PHE A 404 -5.55 20.76 -20.08
N GLU A 405 -5.49 21.90 -19.39
CA GLU A 405 -6.65 22.73 -19.01
C GLU A 405 -7.48 23.12 -20.23
N ASN A 406 -6.86 23.70 -21.27
CA ASN A 406 -7.57 24.08 -22.50
C ASN A 406 -8.20 22.87 -23.23
N THR A 407 -7.54 21.70 -23.21
CA THR A 407 -8.07 20.49 -23.84
C THR A 407 -9.30 19.96 -23.07
N LEU A 408 -9.25 19.93 -21.74
CA LEU A 408 -10.37 19.46 -20.93
C LEU A 408 -11.56 20.41 -20.97
N ALA A 409 -11.32 21.73 -20.96
CA ALA A 409 -12.35 22.75 -21.15
C ALA A 409 -13.12 22.53 -22.47
N SER A 410 -12.38 22.32 -23.57
CA SER A 410 -12.95 22.02 -24.89
C SER A 410 -13.68 20.67 -24.99
N LEU A 411 -13.47 19.73 -24.07
CA LEU A 411 -14.17 18.44 -24.05
C LEU A 411 -15.52 18.54 -23.31
N GLU A 412 -15.54 19.24 -22.18
CA GLU A 412 -16.78 19.57 -21.44
C GLU A 412 -17.64 20.65 -22.13
N GLY A 413 -17.04 21.46 -23.01
CA GLY A 413 -17.71 22.56 -23.69
C GLY A 413 -17.72 23.88 -22.91
N GLY A 414 -16.89 24.00 -21.87
CA GLY A 414 -16.77 25.22 -21.06
C GLY A 414 -15.63 26.14 -21.49
N MET A 415 -15.77 27.43 -21.21
CA MET A 415 -14.77 28.48 -21.46
C MET A 415 -13.39 28.18 -20.84
N GLY A 416 -13.33 27.62 -19.63
CA GLY A 416 -12.06 27.44 -18.93
C GLY A 416 -12.02 26.28 -17.92
N ALA A 417 -10.83 25.70 -17.75
CA ALA A 417 -10.54 24.69 -16.74
C ALA A 417 -9.30 25.02 -15.91
N LEU A 418 -9.23 24.45 -14.71
CA LEU A 418 -8.18 24.67 -13.71
C LEU A 418 -7.71 23.33 -13.14
N ALA A 419 -6.41 23.02 -13.21
CA ALA A 419 -5.86 21.72 -12.86
C ALA A 419 -5.16 21.69 -11.48
N PHE A 420 -5.63 20.80 -10.61
CA PHE A 420 -5.27 20.68 -9.20
C PHE A 420 -4.48 19.39 -8.91
N SER A 421 -3.75 19.37 -7.78
CA SER A 421 -2.91 18.24 -7.37
C SER A 421 -3.68 16.95 -7.03
N SER A 422 -5.00 17.03 -6.80
CA SER A 422 -5.90 15.87 -6.72
C SER A 422 -7.36 16.31 -6.92
N GLY A 423 -8.27 15.35 -7.15
CA GLY A 423 -9.72 15.62 -7.16
C GLY A 423 -10.20 16.29 -5.87
N MET A 424 -9.71 15.84 -4.69
CA MET A 424 -10.07 16.47 -3.41
C MET A 424 -9.60 17.93 -3.30
N ALA A 425 -8.47 18.28 -3.92
CA ALA A 425 -7.99 19.66 -3.96
C ALA A 425 -8.86 20.55 -4.86
N ALA A 426 -9.39 19.99 -5.96
CA ALA A 426 -10.40 20.66 -6.79
C ALA A 426 -11.71 20.87 -6.01
N THR A 427 -12.25 19.83 -5.34
CA THR A 427 -13.44 19.96 -4.49
C THR A 427 -13.26 20.98 -3.37
N HIS A 428 -12.09 20.97 -2.70
CA HIS A 428 -11.79 21.95 -1.65
C HIS A 428 -11.75 23.39 -2.19
N ALA A 429 -11.21 23.61 -3.39
CA ALA A 429 -11.24 24.93 -4.03
C ALA A 429 -12.68 25.43 -4.29
N VAL A 430 -13.63 24.56 -4.66
CA VAL A 430 -15.05 24.93 -4.74
C VAL A 430 -15.60 25.33 -3.38
N THR A 431 -15.28 24.60 -2.30
CA THR A 431 -15.76 24.95 -0.95
C THR A 431 -15.21 26.30 -0.45
N MET A 432 -14.05 26.75 -0.96
CA MET A 432 -13.49 28.08 -0.68
C MET A 432 -14.22 29.23 -1.40
N LEU A 433 -15.21 28.96 -2.27
CA LEU A 433 -16.13 29.98 -2.78
C LEU A 433 -17.11 30.48 -1.71
N LEU A 434 -17.32 29.71 -0.63
CA LEU A 434 -18.31 29.93 0.42
C LEU A 434 -17.80 30.80 1.59
N ASN A 435 -18.69 31.20 2.47
CA ASN A 435 -18.47 32.02 3.67
C ASN A 435 -19.09 31.35 4.91
N SER A 436 -18.60 31.70 6.09
CA SER A 436 -19.21 31.29 7.36
C SER A 436 -20.66 31.82 7.45
N GLY A 437 -21.61 30.92 7.73
CA GLY A 437 -23.05 31.21 7.76
C GLY A 437 -23.84 30.76 6.52
N ASP A 438 -23.17 30.46 5.40
CA ASP A 438 -23.73 29.85 4.19
C ASP A 438 -24.13 28.38 4.42
N GLN A 439 -24.83 27.78 3.45
CA GLN A 439 -25.22 26.37 3.46
C GLN A 439 -24.85 25.66 2.15
N VAL A 440 -24.46 24.39 2.27
CA VAL A 440 -24.34 23.43 1.16
C VAL A 440 -25.44 22.39 1.28
N VAL A 441 -26.17 22.17 0.19
CA VAL A 441 -27.03 20.99 0.02
C VAL A 441 -26.27 20.01 -0.88
N ALA A 442 -26.18 18.73 -0.50
CA ALA A 442 -25.46 17.74 -1.29
C ALA A 442 -26.16 16.38 -1.34
N GLY A 443 -25.85 15.59 -2.37
CA GLY A 443 -26.26 14.20 -2.47
C GLY A 443 -25.78 13.37 -1.27
N SER A 444 -26.61 12.45 -0.79
CA SER A 444 -26.23 11.44 0.22
C SER A 444 -25.34 10.34 -0.35
N ASP A 445 -25.32 10.20 -1.66
CA ASP A 445 -24.71 9.16 -2.50
C ASP A 445 -23.43 9.66 -3.23
N ILE A 446 -22.71 10.56 -2.57
CA ILE A 446 -21.45 11.17 -3.03
C ILE A 446 -20.23 10.41 -2.50
N TYR A 447 -19.10 10.57 -3.19
CA TYR A 447 -17.81 10.00 -2.80
C TYR A 447 -17.47 10.28 -1.33
N GLY A 448 -17.14 9.22 -0.58
CA GLY A 448 -16.77 9.32 0.84
C GLY A 448 -15.56 10.22 1.15
N GLY A 449 -14.78 10.64 0.15
CA GLY A 449 -13.81 11.74 0.30
C GLY A 449 -14.49 13.11 0.43
N THR A 450 -15.45 13.41 -0.45
CA THR A 450 -16.29 14.62 -0.44
C THR A 450 -17.11 14.72 0.84
N TYR A 451 -17.78 13.64 1.26
CA TYR A 451 -18.47 13.57 2.56
C TYR A 451 -17.56 13.97 3.74
N ARG A 452 -16.34 13.41 3.80
CA ARG A 452 -15.36 13.74 4.84
C ARG A 452 -14.87 15.19 4.74
N LEU A 453 -14.71 15.74 3.53
CA LEU A 453 -14.36 17.16 3.34
C LEU A 453 -15.45 18.08 3.90
N LEU A 454 -16.72 17.84 3.54
CA LEU A 454 -17.85 18.64 4.01
C LEU A 454 -17.96 18.61 5.55
N HIS A 455 -17.98 17.43 6.17
CA HIS A 455 -18.22 17.30 7.61
C HIS A 455 -16.98 17.52 8.51
N LYS A 456 -15.76 17.26 8.03
CA LYS A 456 -14.53 17.45 8.86
C LYS A 456 -13.79 18.76 8.59
N VAL A 457 -14.13 19.48 7.52
CA VAL A 457 -13.49 20.76 7.15
C VAL A 457 -14.52 21.87 7.02
N VAL A 458 -15.43 21.78 6.05
CA VAL A 458 -16.36 22.88 5.69
C VAL A 458 -17.30 23.23 6.85
N GLN A 459 -17.81 22.21 7.55
CA GLN A 459 -18.66 22.40 8.74
C GLN A 459 -17.94 23.10 9.91
N ARG A 460 -16.60 22.95 10.04
CA ARG A 460 -15.79 23.67 11.06
C ARG A 460 -15.54 25.14 10.72
N SER A 461 -15.71 25.53 9.45
CA SER A 461 -15.70 26.92 8.99
C SER A 461 -17.04 27.65 9.22
N GLY A 462 -18.01 27.00 9.88
CA GLY A 462 -19.32 27.58 10.19
C GLY A 462 -20.31 27.57 9.02
N ILE A 463 -20.11 26.69 8.04
CA ILE A 463 -21.02 26.45 6.91
C ILE A 463 -21.94 25.26 7.27
N ASP A 464 -23.23 25.40 7.02
CA ASP A 464 -24.20 24.32 7.26
C ASP A 464 -24.18 23.28 6.12
N ILE A 465 -24.31 21.99 6.45
CA ILE A 465 -24.22 20.87 5.51
C ILE A 465 -25.47 20.00 5.63
N LYS A 466 -26.26 19.93 4.55
CA LYS A 466 -27.49 19.13 4.49
C LYS A 466 -27.40 18.10 3.37
N LEU A 467 -27.45 16.81 3.74
CA LEU A 467 -27.44 15.69 2.81
C LEU A 467 -28.87 15.23 2.50
N VAL A 468 -29.15 14.92 1.24
CA VAL A 468 -30.44 14.41 0.74
C VAL A 468 -30.20 13.46 -0.45
N PRO A 469 -31.11 12.52 -0.75
CA PRO A 469 -31.06 11.77 -2.01
C PRO A 469 -31.17 12.75 -3.19
N ALA A 470 -30.15 12.78 -4.06
CA ALA A 470 -30.12 13.75 -5.18
C ALA A 470 -31.08 13.38 -6.33
N ASP A 471 -31.51 12.11 -6.38
CA ASP A 471 -32.57 11.60 -7.26
C ASP A 471 -33.99 11.95 -6.78
N ASP A 472 -34.16 12.37 -5.52
CA ASP A 472 -35.42 12.93 -5.00
C ASP A 472 -35.40 14.47 -5.09
N LEU A 473 -35.93 14.97 -6.20
CA LEU A 473 -36.02 16.40 -6.49
C LEU A 473 -36.92 17.18 -5.51
N GLU A 474 -37.92 16.53 -4.89
CA GLU A 474 -38.78 17.19 -3.89
C GLU A 474 -38.02 17.37 -2.56
N GLN A 475 -37.28 16.34 -2.12
CA GLN A 475 -36.37 16.47 -0.97
C GLN A 475 -35.22 17.43 -1.24
N LEU A 476 -34.72 17.51 -2.48
CA LEU A 476 -33.68 18.47 -2.88
C LEU A 476 -34.18 19.92 -2.81
N GLU A 477 -35.34 20.24 -3.39
CA GLU A 477 -35.89 21.61 -3.33
C GLU A 477 -36.33 21.97 -1.89
N ALA A 478 -36.89 21.02 -1.13
CA ALA A 478 -37.16 21.18 0.31
C ALA A 478 -35.90 21.19 1.19
N ALA A 479 -34.72 20.89 0.63
CA ALA A 479 -33.46 21.00 1.35
C ALA A 479 -32.98 22.45 1.43
N ILE A 480 -33.22 23.21 0.36
CA ILE A 480 -32.69 24.54 0.07
C ILE A 480 -33.30 25.61 0.97
N THR A 481 -32.52 26.64 1.28
CA THR A 481 -32.90 27.82 2.06
C THR A 481 -32.28 29.08 1.45
N ASP A 482 -32.66 30.27 1.94
CA ASP A 482 -32.05 31.56 1.56
C ASP A 482 -30.53 31.64 1.86
N LYS A 483 -29.96 30.64 2.55
CA LYS A 483 -28.52 30.49 2.83
C LYS A 483 -27.80 29.53 1.89
N THR A 484 -28.51 28.74 1.09
CA THR A 484 -27.86 27.77 0.20
C THR A 484 -27.10 28.53 -0.88
N GLN A 485 -25.80 28.28 -0.99
CA GLN A 485 -24.95 28.90 -2.03
C GLN A 485 -24.36 27.86 -2.99
N LEU A 486 -24.41 26.58 -2.62
CA LEU A 486 -23.95 25.45 -3.43
C LEU A 486 -24.91 24.27 -3.25
N VAL A 487 -25.35 23.71 -4.38
CA VAL A 487 -25.88 22.36 -4.50
C VAL A 487 -24.76 21.48 -5.08
N TRP A 488 -24.48 20.32 -4.49
CA TRP A 488 -23.43 19.40 -4.96
C TRP A 488 -23.96 17.99 -5.21
N ILE A 489 -23.81 17.49 -6.44
CA ILE A 489 -24.27 16.16 -6.85
C ILE A 489 -23.15 15.34 -7.51
N GLU A 490 -23.30 14.01 -7.52
CA GLU A 490 -22.42 13.05 -8.20
C GLU A 490 -23.33 12.17 -9.08
N SER A 491 -23.02 12.00 -10.36
CA SER A 491 -23.90 11.27 -11.29
C SER A 491 -23.11 10.63 -12.44
N PRO A 492 -23.03 9.28 -12.52
CA PRO A 492 -23.60 8.31 -11.58
C PRO A 492 -23.03 8.39 -10.16
N GLY A 493 -23.90 8.19 -9.15
CA GLY A 493 -23.58 8.23 -7.73
C GLY A 493 -22.89 6.97 -7.19
N ASN A 494 -22.34 7.06 -5.99
CA ASN A 494 -21.28 6.19 -5.50
C ASN A 494 -21.55 5.73 -4.04
N PRO A 495 -21.59 4.41 -3.74
CA PRO A 495 -21.30 3.26 -4.61
C PRO A 495 -22.55 2.71 -5.34
N LEU A 496 -23.72 3.35 -5.22
CA LEU A 496 -25.01 2.74 -5.61
C LEU A 496 -25.40 2.88 -7.09
N MET A 497 -24.61 3.58 -7.91
CA MET A 497 -24.90 3.81 -9.35
C MET A 497 -26.22 4.55 -9.64
N SER A 498 -26.74 5.26 -8.63
CA SER A 498 -27.85 6.23 -8.73
C SER A 498 -27.60 7.26 -9.84
N ILE A 499 -28.67 7.81 -10.42
CA ILE A 499 -28.59 8.78 -11.52
C ILE A 499 -29.43 9.99 -11.15
N THR A 500 -28.76 11.13 -11.02
CA THR A 500 -29.41 12.42 -10.75
C THR A 500 -29.78 13.10 -12.07
N ASP A 501 -30.97 13.70 -12.16
CA ASP A 501 -31.36 14.54 -13.30
C ASP A 501 -30.67 15.90 -13.19
N ILE A 502 -29.46 16.00 -13.76
CA ILE A 502 -28.58 17.16 -13.64
C ILE A 502 -29.30 18.45 -14.06
N LYS A 503 -30.15 18.37 -15.10
CA LYS A 503 -30.90 19.52 -15.60
C LYS A 503 -31.98 19.97 -14.62
N ALA A 504 -32.73 19.03 -14.03
CA ALA A 504 -33.72 19.38 -13.02
C ALA A 504 -33.06 19.98 -11.76
N CYS A 505 -31.90 19.45 -11.35
CA CYS A 505 -31.11 20.03 -10.25
C CYS A 505 -30.60 21.44 -10.56
N ALA A 506 -30.18 21.72 -11.80
CA ALA A 506 -29.78 23.07 -12.22
C ALA A 506 -30.97 24.03 -12.18
N GLU A 507 -32.12 23.64 -12.74
CA GLU A 507 -33.36 24.42 -12.70
C GLU A 507 -33.84 24.69 -11.27
N ILE A 508 -33.56 23.81 -10.30
CA ILE A 508 -33.83 24.02 -8.86
C ILE A 508 -32.80 24.96 -8.23
N ALA A 509 -31.50 24.69 -8.38
CA ALA A 509 -30.43 25.49 -7.78
C ALA A 509 -30.50 26.97 -8.23
N HIS A 510 -30.69 27.19 -9.53
CA HIS A 510 -30.78 28.52 -10.13
C HIS A 510 -32.06 29.28 -9.73
N ARG A 511 -33.19 28.59 -9.46
CA ARG A 511 -34.40 29.22 -8.89
C ARG A 511 -34.12 29.90 -7.54
N HIS A 512 -33.20 29.35 -6.76
CA HIS A 512 -32.82 29.84 -5.44
C HIS A 512 -31.50 30.64 -5.41
N GLY A 513 -30.85 30.82 -6.57
CA GLY A 513 -29.58 31.56 -6.67
C GLY A 513 -28.35 30.81 -6.13
N ALA A 514 -28.44 29.49 -5.96
CA ALA A 514 -27.31 28.64 -5.61
C ALA A 514 -26.59 28.12 -6.87
N LEU A 515 -25.29 27.88 -6.78
CA LEU A 515 -24.51 27.22 -7.84
C LEU A 515 -24.76 25.70 -7.82
N LEU A 516 -24.78 25.05 -8.98
CA LEU A 516 -24.72 23.59 -9.10
C LEU A 516 -23.28 23.13 -9.40
N GLY A 517 -22.69 22.38 -8.46
CA GLY A 517 -21.48 21.60 -8.67
C GLY A 517 -21.79 20.13 -8.97
N VAL A 518 -21.16 19.57 -10.00
CA VAL A 518 -21.33 18.17 -10.41
C VAL A 518 -19.98 17.46 -10.40
N ASP A 519 -19.84 16.42 -9.60
CA ASP A 519 -18.78 15.43 -9.80
C ASP A 519 -19.17 14.54 -10.99
N SER A 520 -18.42 14.69 -12.09
CA SER A 520 -18.63 13.96 -13.34
C SER A 520 -17.57 12.87 -13.53
N THR A 521 -16.79 12.54 -12.49
CA THR A 521 -15.67 11.58 -12.57
C THR A 521 -16.07 10.22 -13.15
N PHE A 522 -17.28 9.72 -12.86
CA PHE A 522 -17.75 8.40 -13.34
C PHE A 522 -18.24 8.44 -14.79
N ALA A 523 -18.85 9.55 -15.23
CA ALA A 523 -19.32 9.71 -16.59
C ALA A 523 -18.18 10.08 -17.56
N SER A 524 -17.28 10.97 -17.12
CA SER A 524 -16.31 11.70 -17.96
C SER A 524 -16.98 12.54 -19.06
N PRO A 525 -16.29 13.53 -19.67
CA PRO A 525 -16.82 14.30 -20.81
C PRO A 525 -17.22 13.46 -22.04
N VAL A 526 -16.87 12.17 -22.07
CA VAL A 526 -17.29 11.23 -23.14
C VAL A 526 -18.78 10.91 -23.07
N LEU A 527 -19.31 10.71 -21.87
CA LEU A 527 -20.70 10.26 -21.69
C LEU A 527 -21.62 11.43 -21.34
N THR A 528 -21.24 12.27 -20.36
CA THR A 528 -22.06 13.38 -19.87
C THR A 528 -21.22 14.65 -19.85
N ARG A 529 -21.78 15.77 -20.31
CA ARG A 529 -21.17 17.10 -20.22
C ARG A 529 -22.08 18.01 -19.39
N PRO A 530 -21.93 18.06 -18.05
CA PRO A 530 -22.94 18.69 -17.20
C PRO A 530 -23.14 20.19 -17.45
N LEU A 531 -22.15 20.90 -18.03
CA LEU A 531 -22.30 22.30 -18.43
C LEU A 531 -23.44 22.47 -19.47
N GLU A 532 -23.55 21.57 -20.45
CA GLU A 532 -24.64 21.57 -21.44
C GLU A 532 -26.01 21.25 -20.83
N LEU A 533 -26.03 20.71 -19.61
CA LEU A 533 -27.22 20.41 -18.82
C LEU A 533 -27.56 21.51 -17.80
N GLY A 534 -26.71 22.53 -17.65
CA GLY A 534 -26.93 23.67 -16.75
C GLY A 534 -26.12 23.66 -15.45
N ALA A 535 -25.12 22.80 -15.29
CA ALA A 535 -24.18 22.89 -14.16
C ALA A 535 -23.29 24.14 -14.27
N ASP A 536 -22.98 24.76 -13.14
CA ASP A 536 -22.04 25.90 -13.08
C ASP A 536 -20.58 25.44 -12.96
N ILE A 537 -20.36 24.31 -12.29
CA ILE A 537 -19.03 23.73 -12.04
C ILE A 537 -19.05 22.23 -12.30
N VAL A 538 -18.16 21.75 -13.16
CA VAL A 538 -17.85 20.32 -13.33
C VAL A 538 -16.53 20.00 -12.63
N MET A 539 -16.55 19.01 -11.74
CA MET A 539 -15.34 18.46 -11.12
C MET A 539 -15.00 17.10 -11.71
N HIS A 540 -13.71 16.92 -12.02
CA HIS A 540 -13.14 15.65 -12.44
C HIS A 540 -11.97 15.26 -11.56
N SER A 541 -12.02 14.06 -10.99
CA SER A 541 -10.83 13.41 -10.45
C SER A 541 -9.96 12.91 -11.61
N ALA A 542 -9.07 13.77 -12.12
CA ALA A 542 -8.18 13.45 -13.26
C ALA A 542 -7.31 12.19 -13.05
N THR A 543 -7.14 11.79 -11.78
CA THR A 543 -6.62 10.48 -11.32
C THR A 543 -7.31 9.25 -11.96
N LYS A 544 -8.59 9.37 -12.36
CA LYS A 544 -9.44 8.28 -12.86
C LYS A 544 -9.42 8.25 -14.40
N TYR A 545 -10.56 8.16 -15.08
CA TYR A 545 -10.66 7.96 -16.53
C TYR A 545 -9.77 8.89 -17.38
N ILE A 546 -9.62 10.17 -17.00
CA ILE A 546 -8.75 11.15 -17.69
C ILE A 546 -7.29 10.67 -17.75
N GLY A 547 -6.68 10.36 -16.61
CA GLY A 547 -5.32 9.83 -16.53
C GLY A 547 -5.24 8.40 -17.05
N GLY A 548 -6.16 7.54 -16.61
CA GLY A 548 -6.51 6.26 -17.24
C GLY A 548 -5.55 5.09 -17.03
N HIS A 549 -4.45 5.25 -16.28
CA HIS A 549 -3.38 4.25 -16.17
C HIS A 549 -2.87 4.06 -14.72
N SER A 550 -3.66 4.47 -13.72
CA SER A 550 -3.31 4.42 -12.28
C SER A 550 -2.00 5.11 -11.86
N ASP A 551 -1.30 5.82 -12.76
CA ASP A 551 0.10 6.28 -12.60
C ASP A 551 0.29 7.72 -12.10
N LEU A 552 -0.82 8.46 -11.89
CA LEU A 552 -0.82 9.85 -11.45
C LEU A 552 -1.91 10.14 -10.42
N ILE A 553 -1.76 11.21 -9.65
CA ILE A 553 -2.86 11.83 -8.90
C ILE A 553 -3.08 13.25 -9.44
N GLY A 554 -4.35 13.61 -9.61
CA GLY A 554 -4.76 14.87 -10.19
C GLY A 554 -6.27 15.12 -10.06
N GLY A 555 -6.66 16.37 -10.21
CA GLY A 555 -8.05 16.83 -10.28
C GLY A 555 -8.19 18.03 -11.22
N ALA A 556 -9.42 18.34 -11.62
CA ALA A 556 -9.72 19.53 -12.40
C ALA A 556 -11.11 20.08 -12.07
N LEU A 557 -11.27 21.39 -12.23
CA LEU A 557 -12.56 22.07 -12.33
C LEU A 557 -12.73 22.61 -13.75
N VAL A 558 -13.94 22.58 -14.30
CA VAL A 558 -14.32 23.23 -15.56
C VAL A 558 -15.58 24.07 -15.32
N VAL A 559 -15.59 25.28 -15.90
CA VAL A 559 -16.70 26.25 -15.80
C VAL A 559 -16.86 26.99 -17.13
N ASP A 560 -18.04 27.57 -17.37
CA ASP A 560 -18.30 28.44 -18.53
C ASP A 560 -18.39 29.94 -18.18
N ASP A 561 -18.59 30.31 -16.90
CA ASP A 561 -18.58 31.71 -16.48
C ASP A 561 -17.18 32.25 -16.17
N GLU A 562 -16.87 33.44 -16.70
CA GLU A 562 -15.60 34.15 -16.55
C GLU A 562 -15.36 34.61 -15.10
N GLN A 563 -16.40 35.05 -14.38
CA GLN A 563 -16.25 35.55 -13.01
C GLN A 563 -16.02 34.40 -12.01
N LEU A 564 -16.68 33.26 -12.23
CA LEU A 564 -16.49 32.03 -11.49
C LEU A 564 -15.11 31.41 -11.78
N PHE A 565 -14.65 31.44 -13.03
CA PHE A 565 -13.29 31.03 -13.41
C PHE A 565 -12.23 31.85 -12.64
N GLU A 566 -12.31 33.18 -12.69
CA GLU A 566 -11.34 34.05 -11.99
C GLU A 566 -11.37 33.86 -10.47
N ARG A 567 -12.55 33.67 -9.87
CA ARG A 567 -12.68 33.35 -8.42
C ARG A 567 -11.99 32.02 -8.07
N LEU A 568 -12.18 30.98 -8.88
CA LEU A 568 -11.56 29.67 -8.68
C LEU A 568 -10.05 29.69 -8.97
N TYR A 569 -9.60 30.46 -9.96
CA TYR A 569 -8.19 30.66 -10.29
C TYR A 569 -7.46 31.38 -9.14
N PHE A 570 -8.06 32.44 -8.60
CA PHE A 570 -7.55 33.14 -7.41
C PHE A 570 -7.41 32.19 -6.21
N ILE A 571 -8.42 31.35 -5.95
CA ILE A 571 -8.37 30.30 -4.92
C ILE A 571 -7.25 29.28 -5.20
N GLN A 572 -7.09 28.82 -6.44
CA GLN A 572 -6.02 27.88 -6.81
C GLN A 572 -4.62 28.48 -6.58
N ASN A 573 -4.40 29.74 -6.96
CA ASN A 573 -3.12 30.42 -6.77
C ASN A 573 -2.84 30.75 -5.29
N ALA A 574 -3.86 31.11 -4.52
CA ALA A 574 -3.76 31.40 -3.09
C ALA A 574 -3.51 30.14 -2.24
N THR A 575 -4.21 29.04 -2.52
CA THR A 575 -3.99 27.75 -1.85
C THR A 575 -2.75 27.03 -2.35
N GLY A 576 -2.38 27.21 -3.63
CA GLY A 576 -1.24 26.57 -4.26
C GLY A 576 -1.37 25.05 -4.42
N ALA A 577 -2.58 24.49 -4.39
CA ALA A 577 -2.85 23.05 -4.58
C ALA A 577 -2.89 22.65 -6.07
N VAL A 578 -1.89 23.10 -6.84
CA VAL A 578 -1.81 23.02 -8.31
C VAL A 578 -1.32 21.68 -8.83
N MET A 579 -1.75 21.30 -10.03
CA MET A 579 -1.17 20.16 -10.74
C MET A 579 0.25 20.49 -11.24
N GLY A 580 1.16 19.52 -11.14
CA GLY A 580 2.52 19.62 -11.68
C GLY A 580 2.59 19.35 -13.19
N PRO A 581 3.73 19.69 -13.85
CA PRO A 581 3.85 19.62 -15.30
C PRO A 581 3.93 18.17 -15.83
N PHE A 582 4.46 17.23 -15.04
CA PHE A 582 4.57 15.82 -15.45
C PHE A 582 3.19 15.14 -15.40
N GLU A 583 2.39 15.46 -14.38
CA GLU A 583 1.03 14.95 -14.18
C GLU A 583 0.09 15.55 -15.23
N SER A 584 0.27 16.84 -15.56
CA SER A 584 -0.40 17.50 -16.68
C SER A 584 -0.09 16.82 -18.03
N PHE A 585 1.16 16.38 -18.24
CA PHE A 585 1.55 15.60 -19.41
C PHE A 585 0.92 14.20 -19.42
N LEU A 586 0.90 13.48 -18.29
CA LEU A 586 0.26 12.17 -18.18
C LEU A 586 -1.26 12.24 -18.38
N CYS A 587 -1.93 13.29 -17.87
CA CYS A 587 -3.33 13.57 -18.18
C CYS A 587 -3.52 13.88 -19.67
N SER A 588 -2.65 14.70 -20.28
CA SER A 588 -2.66 15.00 -21.72
C SER A 588 -2.38 13.77 -22.61
N ARG A 589 -1.67 12.75 -22.08
CA ARG A 589 -1.51 11.43 -22.71
C ARG A 589 -2.81 10.64 -22.61
N GLY A 590 -3.41 10.56 -21.42
CA GLY A 590 -4.64 9.81 -21.16
C GLY A 590 -5.87 10.35 -21.90
N LEU A 591 -6.02 11.67 -22.03
CA LEU A 591 -7.10 12.31 -22.81
C LEU A 591 -7.15 11.83 -24.27
N LYS A 592 -6.00 11.55 -24.90
CA LYS A 592 -5.92 11.14 -26.31
C LYS A 592 -6.56 9.77 -26.59
N THR A 593 -6.74 8.94 -25.57
CA THR A 593 -7.39 7.63 -25.67
C THR A 593 -8.69 7.54 -24.85
N LEU A 594 -9.09 8.62 -24.16
CA LEU A 594 -10.23 8.63 -23.22
C LEU A 594 -11.51 8.11 -23.87
N ASP A 595 -11.88 8.64 -25.03
CA ASP A 595 -13.08 8.23 -25.79
C ASP A 595 -13.06 6.74 -26.17
N LEU A 596 -11.92 6.25 -26.69
CA LEU A 596 -11.77 4.84 -27.08
C LEU A 596 -11.86 3.91 -25.86
N ARG A 597 -11.22 4.28 -24.75
CA ARG A 597 -11.23 3.51 -23.50
C ARG A 597 -12.63 3.45 -22.92
N VAL A 598 -13.25 4.61 -22.66
CA VAL A 598 -14.58 4.68 -22.04
C VAL A 598 -15.63 3.93 -22.86
N ARG A 599 -15.60 4.02 -24.20
CA ARG A 599 -16.53 3.26 -25.07
C ARG A 599 -16.37 1.74 -24.93
N GLU A 600 -15.16 1.21 -24.90
CA GLU A 600 -14.94 -0.23 -24.77
C GLU A 600 -15.24 -0.72 -23.35
N GLN A 601 -14.82 0.04 -22.34
CA GLN A 601 -15.15 -0.24 -20.94
C GLN A 601 -16.68 -0.25 -20.69
N CYS A 602 -17.45 0.63 -21.36
CA CYS A 602 -18.92 0.58 -21.34
C CYS A 602 -19.50 -0.69 -21.98
N ARG A 603 -18.92 -1.19 -23.09
CA ARG A 603 -19.36 -2.44 -23.74
C ARG A 603 -19.11 -3.64 -22.84
N SER A 604 -17.92 -3.73 -22.25
CA SER A 604 -17.60 -4.79 -21.30
C SER A 604 -18.49 -4.71 -20.06
N ALA A 605 -18.70 -3.52 -19.48
CA ALA A 605 -19.59 -3.33 -18.32
C ALA A 605 -21.05 -3.72 -18.60
N ALA A 606 -21.60 -3.40 -19.78
CA ALA A 606 -22.94 -3.82 -20.16
C ALA A 606 -23.06 -5.36 -20.23
N LYS A 607 -22.14 -6.05 -20.92
CA LYS A 607 -22.08 -7.52 -20.96
C LYS A 607 -21.96 -8.14 -19.55
N LEU A 608 -21.10 -7.59 -18.70
CA LEU A 608 -20.92 -8.05 -17.32
C LEU A 608 -22.21 -7.88 -16.49
N ALA A 609 -22.90 -6.75 -16.64
CA ALA A 609 -24.16 -6.47 -15.97
C ALA A 609 -25.28 -7.44 -16.45
N GLU A 610 -25.39 -7.68 -17.77
CA GLU A 610 -26.34 -8.64 -18.35
C GLU A 610 -26.06 -10.09 -17.88
N PHE A 611 -24.79 -10.48 -17.76
CA PHE A 611 -24.39 -11.78 -17.20
C PHE A 611 -24.78 -11.91 -15.72
N LEU A 612 -24.42 -10.92 -14.90
CA LEU A 612 -24.70 -10.91 -13.46
C LEU A 612 -26.21 -10.87 -13.17
N GLN A 613 -27.02 -10.17 -13.97
CA GLN A 613 -28.47 -10.12 -13.82
C GLN A 613 -29.16 -11.48 -14.08
N GLN A 614 -28.53 -12.35 -14.88
CA GLN A 614 -29.04 -13.69 -15.17
C GLN A 614 -28.65 -14.74 -14.12
N ASP A 615 -27.67 -14.44 -13.24
CA ASP A 615 -27.19 -15.39 -12.25
C ASP A 615 -27.99 -15.35 -10.95
N LYS A 616 -28.53 -16.51 -10.55
CA LYS A 616 -29.36 -16.69 -9.34
C LYS A 616 -28.60 -16.47 -8.02
N ARG A 617 -27.29 -16.26 -8.08
CA ARG A 617 -26.40 -15.93 -6.96
C ARG A 617 -26.25 -14.43 -6.75
N VAL A 618 -26.84 -13.61 -7.62
CA VAL A 618 -26.97 -12.16 -7.48
C VAL A 618 -28.42 -11.81 -7.11
N LYS A 619 -28.63 -10.95 -6.10
CA LYS A 619 -29.96 -10.44 -5.70
C LYS A 619 -30.44 -9.35 -6.65
N ARG A 620 -29.54 -8.43 -7.01
CA ARG A 620 -29.78 -7.24 -7.85
C ARG A 620 -28.47 -6.73 -8.43
N VAL A 621 -28.51 -6.28 -9.68
CA VAL A 621 -27.44 -5.49 -10.32
C VAL A 621 -27.84 -4.01 -10.34
N LEU A 622 -26.87 -3.14 -10.09
CA LEU A 622 -26.95 -1.69 -10.12
C LEU A 622 -26.04 -1.20 -11.25
N TYR A 623 -26.60 -1.12 -12.46
CA TYR A 623 -25.94 -0.59 -13.65
C TYR A 623 -26.93 0.29 -14.43
N PRO A 624 -26.59 1.56 -14.75
CA PRO A 624 -27.55 2.48 -15.38
C PRO A 624 -28.05 2.06 -16.77
N GLY A 625 -27.35 1.14 -17.45
CA GLY A 625 -27.75 0.60 -18.75
C GLY A 625 -28.80 -0.50 -18.71
N LEU A 626 -29.11 -1.08 -17.53
CA LEU A 626 -30.16 -2.09 -17.42
C LEU A 626 -31.55 -1.43 -17.35
N SER A 627 -32.54 -1.99 -18.05
CA SER A 627 -33.88 -1.40 -18.20
C SER A 627 -34.74 -1.43 -16.93
N ASP A 628 -34.35 -2.19 -15.91
CA ASP A 628 -34.94 -2.24 -14.57
C ASP A 628 -34.22 -1.32 -13.56
N HIS A 629 -33.16 -0.62 -13.97
CA HIS A 629 -32.48 0.36 -13.13
C HIS A 629 -33.37 1.61 -12.97
N PRO A 630 -33.65 2.11 -11.74
CA PRO A 630 -34.56 3.24 -11.53
C PRO A 630 -34.16 4.51 -12.29
N GLY A 631 -32.84 4.76 -12.42
CA GLY A 631 -32.29 5.89 -13.16
C GLY A 631 -32.17 5.71 -14.68
N HIS A 632 -32.62 4.59 -15.26
CA HIS A 632 -32.33 4.24 -16.66
C HIS A 632 -32.84 5.29 -17.66
N GLU A 633 -34.08 5.78 -17.51
CA GLU A 633 -34.64 6.78 -18.42
C GLU A 633 -33.87 8.11 -18.36
N ILE A 634 -33.42 8.53 -17.17
CA ILE A 634 -32.61 9.74 -16.99
C ILE A 634 -31.23 9.54 -17.61
N ALA A 635 -30.60 8.38 -17.36
CA ALA A 635 -29.31 8.03 -17.94
C ALA A 635 -29.36 8.00 -19.48
N ALA A 636 -30.37 7.35 -20.07
CA ALA A 636 -30.56 7.28 -21.51
C ALA A 636 -30.90 8.64 -22.17
N ARG A 637 -31.30 9.64 -21.38
CA ARG A 637 -31.51 11.03 -21.81
C ARG A 637 -30.26 11.91 -21.73
N GLN A 638 -29.34 11.65 -20.79
CA GLN A 638 -28.21 12.55 -20.48
C GLN A 638 -26.82 11.95 -20.71
N MET A 639 -26.71 10.62 -20.86
CA MET A 639 -25.47 9.90 -21.14
C MET A 639 -25.42 9.47 -22.62
N ASN A 640 -24.29 9.73 -23.27
CA ASN A 640 -24.10 9.54 -24.71
C ASN A 640 -23.18 8.34 -24.99
N GLY A 641 -23.62 7.41 -25.84
CA GLY A 641 -22.79 6.31 -26.34
C GLY A 641 -22.47 5.18 -25.34
N GLY A 642 -22.87 5.29 -24.07
CA GLY A 642 -22.69 4.27 -23.05
C GLY A 642 -23.23 4.72 -21.68
N PHE A 643 -23.26 3.78 -20.72
CA PHE A 643 -23.83 3.98 -19.38
C PHE A 643 -22.77 3.96 -18.26
N GLY A 644 -21.50 4.14 -18.62
CA GLY A 644 -20.36 4.04 -17.71
C GLY A 644 -19.76 2.64 -17.64
N ALA A 645 -18.60 2.55 -16.99
CA ALA A 645 -17.87 1.30 -16.77
C ALA A 645 -17.81 0.89 -15.28
N MET A 646 -18.57 1.59 -14.44
CA MET A 646 -18.81 1.22 -13.05
C MET A 646 -20.12 0.43 -12.97
N LEU A 647 -20.13 -0.64 -12.19
CA LEU A 647 -21.34 -1.36 -11.84
C LEU A 647 -21.22 -1.90 -10.41
N SER A 648 -22.35 -1.96 -9.71
CA SER A 648 -22.44 -2.57 -8.37
C SER A 648 -23.47 -3.69 -8.36
N PHE A 649 -23.39 -4.62 -7.41
CA PHE A 649 -24.41 -5.66 -7.26
C PHE A 649 -24.46 -6.20 -5.83
N GLU A 650 -25.63 -6.68 -5.42
CA GLU A 650 -25.87 -7.31 -4.11
C GLU A 650 -25.83 -8.83 -4.30
N LEU A 651 -24.91 -9.53 -3.61
CA LEU A 651 -24.83 -10.99 -3.69
C LEU A 651 -25.95 -11.70 -2.89
N ALA A 652 -26.34 -12.89 -3.32
CA ALA A 652 -27.33 -13.75 -2.65
C ALA A 652 -26.79 -14.47 -1.41
N GLY A 653 -26.01 -13.75 -0.61
CA GLY A 653 -25.36 -14.22 0.61
C GLY A 653 -25.25 -13.12 1.67
N ASP A 654 -24.27 -13.28 2.56
CA ASP A 654 -23.88 -12.36 3.64
C ASP A 654 -22.51 -11.67 3.37
N PHE A 655 -22.00 -10.94 4.36
CA PHE A 655 -20.69 -10.26 4.34
C PHE A 655 -19.53 -11.20 4.02
N GLU A 656 -19.50 -12.38 4.63
CA GLU A 656 -18.42 -13.37 4.46
C GLU A 656 -18.46 -13.96 3.05
N GLN A 657 -19.66 -14.24 2.53
CA GLN A 657 -19.84 -14.73 1.17
C GLN A 657 -19.47 -13.68 0.10
N ALA A 658 -19.70 -12.39 0.38
CA ALA A 658 -19.24 -11.30 -0.48
C ALA A 658 -17.71 -11.08 -0.40
N ARG A 659 -17.10 -11.18 0.80
CA ARG A 659 -15.65 -11.16 0.96
C ARG A 659 -14.99 -12.30 0.19
N ASN A 660 -15.44 -13.53 0.43
CA ASN A 660 -14.93 -14.74 -0.19
C ASN A 660 -15.16 -14.76 -1.72
N PHE A 661 -16.09 -13.96 -2.24
CA PHE A 661 -16.27 -13.76 -3.69
C PHE A 661 -15.19 -12.84 -4.26
N CYS A 662 -14.96 -11.67 -3.65
CA CYS A 662 -13.92 -10.73 -4.05
C CYS A 662 -12.49 -11.30 -3.87
N GLU A 663 -12.31 -12.25 -2.96
CA GLU A 663 -11.04 -12.99 -2.77
C GLU A 663 -10.88 -14.20 -3.71
N ALA A 664 -11.94 -14.58 -4.45
CA ALA A 664 -11.92 -15.75 -5.35
C ALA A 664 -11.65 -15.42 -6.82
N THR A 665 -11.71 -14.14 -7.22
CA THR A 665 -11.36 -13.65 -8.57
C THR A 665 -9.85 -13.66 -8.80
N GLU A 666 -9.43 -14.04 -10.02
CA GLU A 666 -8.03 -14.21 -10.41
C GLU A 666 -7.52 -13.11 -11.35
N LEU A 667 -8.42 -12.34 -11.99
CA LEU A 667 -8.11 -11.20 -12.85
C LEU A 667 -8.40 -9.86 -12.18
N PHE A 668 -9.53 -9.74 -11.47
CA PHE A 668 -9.91 -8.50 -10.80
C PHE A 668 -9.00 -8.20 -9.60
N GLN A 669 -8.38 -7.02 -9.58
CA GLN A 669 -7.52 -6.63 -8.45
C GLN A 669 -8.34 -6.00 -7.32
N LEU A 670 -8.11 -6.47 -6.09
CA LEU A 670 -8.77 -5.96 -4.89
C LEU A 670 -8.21 -4.57 -4.51
N ALA A 671 -8.90 -3.50 -4.91
CA ALA A 671 -8.40 -2.12 -4.73
C ALA A 671 -9.48 -1.03 -4.79
N VAL A 672 -9.33 0.02 -3.97
CA VAL A 672 -10.26 1.15 -3.82
C VAL A 672 -10.15 2.23 -4.92
N SER A 673 -10.12 1.82 -6.18
CA SER A 673 -9.96 2.72 -7.34
C SER A 673 -10.89 2.37 -8.51
N LEU A 674 -10.75 3.09 -9.64
CA LEU A 674 -11.59 2.95 -10.83
C LEU A 674 -11.03 3.69 -12.06
N GLY A 675 -11.55 3.37 -13.24
CA GLY A 675 -11.34 4.11 -14.49
C GLY A 675 -9.93 4.02 -15.08
N ALA A 676 -9.16 3.01 -14.68
CA ALA A 676 -7.86 2.68 -15.26
C ALA A 676 -8.00 1.73 -16.47
N VAL A 677 -6.91 1.08 -16.88
CA VAL A 677 -6.97 0.01 -17.91
C VAL A 677 -7.22 -1.36 -17.29
N GLU A 678 -7.02 -1.50 -15.99
CA GLU A 678 -7.19 -2.71 -15.19
C GLU A 678 -8.60 -2.79 -14.58
N SER A 679 -9.16 -3.99 -14.53
CA SER A 679 -10.41 -4.32 -13.85
C SER A 679 -10.20 -4.46 -12.33
N LEU A 680 -10.98 -3.73 -11.55
CA LEU A 680 -10.86 -3.64 -10.10
C LEU A 680 -12.16 -4.03 -9.40
N ILE A 681 -12.04 -4.69 -8.25
CA ILE A 681 -13.16 -5.13 -7.41
C ILE A 681 -12.99 -4.65 -5.97
N GLU A 682 -14.10 -4.31 -5.30
CA GLU A 682 -14.14 -4.08 -3.86
C GLU A 682 -15.49 -4.50 -3.25
N GLN A 683 -15.47 -4.81 -1.95
CA GLN A 683 -16.65 -4.86 -1.09
C GLN A 683 -16.73 -3.52 -0.34
N PRO A 684 -17.64 -2.57 -0.68
CA PRO A 684 -17.60 -1.23 -0.11
C PRO A 684 -17.71 -1.19 1.43
N ALA A 685 -18.43 -2.14 2.03
CA ALA A 685 -18.64 -2.22 3.48
C ALA A 685 -17.36 -2.50 4.30
N SER A 686 -16.42 -3.30 3.76
CA SER A 686 -15.12 -3.61 4.39
C SER A 686 -13.98 -2.72 3.91
N MET A 687 -14.20 -1.96 2.82
CA MET A 687 -13.18 -1.17 2.14
C MET A 687 -13.55 0.32 2.11
N SER A 688 -14.05 0.83 0.97
CA SER A 688 -14.21 2.27 0.70
C SER A 688 -15.14 3.03 1.65
N HIS A 689 -16.09 2.33 2.29
CA HIS A 689 -17.08 2.86 3.23
C HIS A 689 -16.96 2.24 4.63
N ALA A 690 -15.85 1.57 4.96
CA ALA A 690 -15.59 1.03 6.29
C ALA A 690 -15.60 2.09 7.41
N SER A 691 -15.33 3.36 7.06
CA SER A 691 -15.34 4.50 8.00
C SER A 691 -16.73 5.10 8.30
N TYR A 692 -17.81 4.44 7.86
CA TYR A 692 -19.19 4.80 8.20
C TYR A 692 -19.74 3.80 9.23
N ASP A 693 -20.44 4.29 10.24
CA ASP A 693 -21.12 3.42 11.22
C ASP A 693 -22.10 2.46 10.53
N PRO A 694 -22.23 1.19 10.96
CA PRO A 694 -23.08 0.21 10.27
C PRO A 694 -24.53 0.65 10.07
N GLU A 695 -25.11 1.37 11.04
CA GLU A 695 -26.44 1.95 10.94
C GLU A 695 -26.52 3.04 9.86
N ALA A 696 -25.49 3.87 9.72
CA ALA A 696 -25.39 4.89 8.68
C ALA A 696 -25.21 4.26 7.29
N ARG A 697 -24.38 3.20 7.16
CA ARG A 697 -24.23 2.45 5.90
C ARG A 697 -25.58 1.89 5.43
N LEU A 698 -26.32 1.24 6.32
CA LEU A 698 -27.65 0.71 6.03
C LEU A 698 -28.66 1.81 5.68
N ALA A 699 -28.62 2.97 6.37
CA ALA A 699 -29.48 4.11 6.06
C ALA A 699 -29.20 4.70 4.66
N PHE A 700 -27.94 4.73 4.23
CA PHE A 700 -27.52 5.09 2.87
C PHE A 700 -27.67 3.93 1.87
N GLY A 701 -28.29 2.80 2.23
CA GLY A 701 -28.51 1.66 1.34
C GLY A 701 -27.26 0.81 1.03
N ILE A 702 -26.11 1.13 1.60
CA ILE A 702 -24.86 0.38 1.46
C ILE A 702 -24.94 -0.86 2.34
N ARG A 703 -25.18 -2.02 1.71
CA ARG A 703 -25.27 -3.31 2.41
C ARG A 703 -23.92 -4.02 2.50
N ASP A 704 -23.84 -4.96 3.43
CA ASP A 704 -22.64 -5.76 3.66
C ASP A 704 -22.35 -6.78 2.54
N GLU A 705 -23.39 -7.23 1.82
CA GLU A 705 -23.30 -8.07 0.61
C GLU A 705 -23.06 -7.31 -0.70
N LEU A 706 -22.84 -5.99 -0.65
CA LEU A 706 -22.60 -5.15 -1.82
C LEU A 706 -21.18 -5.36 -2.36
N VAL A 707 -21.06 -5.51 -3.67
CA VAL A 707 -19.80 -5.55 -4.43
C VAL A 707 -19.82 -4.45 -5.48
N ARG A 708 -18.70 -3.75 -5.69
CA ARG A 708 -18.51 -2.80 -6.81
C ARG A 708 -17.38 -3.27 -7.71
N ILE A 709 -17.60 -3.16 -9.02
CA ILE A 709 -16.60 -3.38 -10.07
C ILE A 709 -16.34 -2.08 -10.83
N SER A 710 -15.06 -1.81 -11.12
CA SER A 710 -14.62 -0.92 -12.20
C SER A 710 -14.10 -1.80 -13.34
N VAL A 711 -14.70 -1.70 -14.52
CA VAL A 711 -14.32 -2.53 -15.67
C VAL A 711 -13.17 -1.89 -16.47
N GLY A 712 -12.12 -2.67 -16.70
CA GLY A 712 -10.93 -2.30 -17.47
C GLY A 712 -11.05 -2.61 -18.97
N LEU A 713 -9.90 -2.83 -19.60
CA LEU A 713 -9.73 -3.09 -21.04
C LEU A 713 -9.32 -4.55 -21.33
N GLU A 714 -9.44 -5.45 -20.36
CA GLU A 714 -9.28 -6.88 -20.56
C GLU A 714 -10.38 -7.46 -21.46
N ASP A 715 -10.17 -8.68 -22.00
CA ASP A 715 -11.19 -9.36 -22.79
C ASP A 715 -12.44 -9.63 -21.94
N THR A 716 -13.62 -9.28 -22.45
CA THR A 716 -14.85 -9.41 -21.67
C THR A 716 -15.18 -10.85 -21.31
N GLU A 717 -14.86 -11.81 -22.17
CA GLU A 717 -15.21 -13.21 -21.96
C GLU A 717 -14.33 -13.85 -20.88
N ASP A 718 -13.06 -13.42 -20.77
CA ASP A 718 -12.16 -13.78 -19.67
C ASP A 718 -12.63 -13.18 -18.33
N LEU A 719 -13.05 -11.89 -18.32
CA LEU A 719 -13.64 -11.26 -17.13
C LEU A 719 -14.94 -11.96 -16.69
N ILE A 720 -15.80 -12.36 -17.64
CA ILE A 720 -17.02 -13.14 -17.35
C ILE A 720 -16.67 -14.54 -16.82
N ALA A 721 -15.65 -15.19 -17.38
CA ALA A 721 -15.18 -16.48 -16.89
C ALA A 721 -14.65 -16.41 -15.45
N ASP A 722 -13.94 -15.33 -15.10
CA ASP A 722 -13.43 -15.12 -13.74
C ASP A 722 -14.56 -14.85 -12.73
N LEU A 723 -15.48 -13.94 -13.03
CA LEU A 723 -16.67 -13.71 -12.19
C LEU A 723 -17.50 -14.99 -12.03
N LYS A 724 -17.66 -15.78 -13.10
CA LYS A 724 -18.37 -17.05 -13.07
C LYS A 724 -17.70 -18.08 -12.15
N GLN A 725 -16.38 -18.25 -12.23
CA GLN A 725 -15.69 -19.22 -11.38
C GLN A 725 -15.71 -18.79 -9.91
N ALA A 726 -15.59 -17.48 -9.61
CA ALA A 726 -15.72 -16.95 -8.26
C ALA A 726 -17.14 -17.13 -7.68
N LEU A 727 -18.19 -16.93 -8.50
CA LEU A 727 -19.58 -17.27 -8.14
C LEU A 727 -19.77 -18.79 -7.92
N GLU A 728 -19.07 -19.65 -8.67
CA GLU A 728 -19.12 -21.10 -8.50
C GLU A 728 -18.44 -21.53 -7.18
N ARG A 729 -17.23 -21.03 -6.89
CA ARG A 729 -16.50 -21.28 -5.63
C ARG A 729 -17.34 -20.90 -4.39
N THR A 730 -17.90 -19.70 -4.35
CA THR A 730 -18.71 -19.23 -3.21
C THR A 730 -20.03 -19.96 -3.05
N SER A 731 -20.69 -20.33 -4.15
CA SER A 731 -21.95 -21.10 -4.11
C SER A 731 -21.82 -22.54 -3.61
N GLY A 732 -20.59 -23.08 -3.54
CA GLY A 732 -20.32 -24.40 -2.97
C GLY A 732 -20.58 -24.49 -1.45
N PHE A 733 -20.46 -23.37 -0.72
CA PHE A 733 -20.56 -23.34 0.75
C PHE A 733 -21.99 -23.11 1.28
N GLY A 734 -22.96 -23.85 0.73
CA GLY A 734 -24.12 -24.25 1.52
C GLY A 734 -23.61 -25.08 2.71
N SER A 735 -23.58 -24.48 3.91
CA SER A 735 -22.74 -24.90 5.05
C SER A 735 -22.57 -26.41 5.22
N MET A 736 -21.38 -26.87 5.66
CA MET A 736 -21.13 -28.29 5.92
C MET A 736 -22.19 -28.90 6.85
N ARG A 737 -22.74 -28.09 7.77
CA ARG A 737 -23.88 -28.42 8.64
C ARG A 737 -25.14 -28.82 7.88
N ASP A 738 -25.45 -28.18 6.76
CA ASP A 738 -26.66 -28.43 5.95
C ASP A 738 -26.46 -29.53 4.88
N TRP A 739 -25.24 -29.66 4.34
CA TRP A 739 -24.85 -30.88 3.59
C TRP A 739 -24.87 -32.12 4.49
N LEU A 740 -24.31 -32.04 5.70
CA LEU A 740 -24.41 -33.07 6.74
C LEU A 740 -25.86 -33.36 7.08
N ARG A 741 -26.70 -32.34 7.31
CA ARG A 741 -28.13 -32.53 7.62
C ARG A 741 -28.87 -33.27 6.51
N LYS A 742 -28.72 -32.85 5.25
CA LYS A 742 -29.33 -33.51 4.09
C LYS A 742 -28.77 -34.93 3.86
N THR A 743 -27.50 -35.17 4.16
CA THR A 743 -26.85 -36.48 4.01
C THR A 743 -27.24 -37.44 5.14
N LEU A 744 -27.23 -36.98 6.40
CA LEU A 744 -27.74 -37.71 7.57
C LEU A 744 -29.22 -38.06 7.40
N THR A 745 -30.08 -37.12 6.99
CA THR A 745 -31.50 -37.42 6.71
C THR A 745 -31.65 -38.51 5.64
N LYS A 746 -30.81 -38.50 4.59
CA LYS A 746 -30.80 -39.56 3.57
C LYS A 746 -30.23 -40.90 4.09
N MET A 747 -29.17 -40.89 4.90
CA MET A 747 -28.60 -42.10 5.52
C MET A 747 -29.53 -42.76 6.54
N ILE A 748 -30.26 -41.95 7.32
CA ILE A 748 -31.33 -42.42 8.23
C ILE A 748 -32.46 -43.05 7.41
N ALA A 749 -32.87 -42.40 6.30
CA ALA A 749 -33.86 -42.96 5.37
C ALA A 749 -33.37 -44.20 4.58
N TRP A 750 -32.06 -44.46 4.55
CA TRP A 750 -31.43 -45.64 3.92
C TRP A 750 -31.04 -46.72 4.94
N GLY A 751 -31.54 -46.66 6.17
CA GLY A 751 -31.52 -47.79 7.10
C GLY A 751 -30.18 -48.10 7.78
N MET A 752 -29.15 -47.26 7.66
CA MET A 752 -27.85 -47.49 8.30
C MET A 752 -27.79 -47.15 9.81
N GLY A 753 -28.91 -46.77 10.43
CA GLY A 753 -28.96 -46.38 11.85
C GLY A 753 -28.55 -47.48 12.83
N SER A 754 -28.65 -48.75 12.44
CA SER A 754 -28.41 -49.90 13.33
C SER A 754 -26.94 -50.12 13.73
N VAL A 755 -25.97 -49.60 12.99
CA VAL A 755 -24.54 -49.81 13.28
C VAL A 755 -24.01 -48.76 14.26
N VAL A 756 -24.40 -47.49 14.07
CA VAL A 756 -23.94 -46.38 14.94
C VAL A 756 -24.52 -46.50 16.35
N LEU A 757 -25.80 -46.87 16.48
CA LEU A 757 -26.44 -47.08 17.78
C LEU A 757 -25.82 -48.23 18.59
N LEU A 758 -25.22 -49.22 17.93
CA LEU A 758 -24.50 -50.32 18.60
C LEU A 758 -23.16 -49.88 19.22
N ALA A 759 -22.50 -48.87 18.65
CA ALA A 759 -21.28 -48.29 19.22
C ALA A 759 -21.58 -47.37 20.42
N CYS A 760 -22.56 -46.46 20.28
CA CYS A 760 -22.93 -45.55 21.37
C CYS A 760 -23.51 -46.30 22.60
N GLY A 761 -24.23 -47.40 22.38
CA GLY A 761 -24.90 -48.16 23.43
C GLY A 761 -24.01 -48.85 24.47
N GLN A 762 -22.67 -48.88 24.28
CA GLN A 762 -21.74 -49.40 25.29
C GLN A 762 -21.11 -48.31 26.17
N LEU A 763 -21.18 -47.03 25.80
CA LEU A 763 -20.60 -45.93 26.60
C LEU A 763 -21.52 -45.48 27.75
N GLU A 764 -22.84 -45.53 27.58
CA GLU A 764 -23.79 -45.19 28.65
C GLU A 764 -23.75 -46.17 29.85
N ALA A 765 -23.21 -47.39 29.66
CA ALA A 765 -23.14 -48.41 30.70
C ALA A 765 -22.08 -48.11 31.78
N THR A 766 -21.00 -47.41 31.44
CA THR A 766 -19.84 -47.19 32.32
C THR A 766 -19.98 -45.93 33.18
N ALA A 767 -20.66 -44.90 32.68
CA ALA A 767 -20.78 -43.60 33.34
C ALA A 767 -21.73 -43.58 34.56
N GLN A 768 -22.39 -44.70 34.89
CA GLN A 768 -23.54 -44.71 35.82
C GLN A 768 -23.18 -44.95 37.30
N GLN A 769 -21.90 -45.10 37.67
CA GLN A 769 -21.51 -45.64 38.98
C GLN A 769 -21.08 -44.62 40.07
N TYR A 770 -20.84 -43.34 39.74
CA TYR A 770 -20.36 -42.34 40.71
C TYR A 770 -21.11 -40.99 40.70
N ARG A 771 -22.19 -40.90 41.49
CA ARG A 771 -22.73 -39.64 42.06
C ARG A 771 -23.50 -39.87 43.37
N PRO A 772 -23.20 -39.11 44.44
CA PRO A 772 -24.15 -38.86 45.53
C PRO A 772 -24.38 -37.37 45.80
N GLY A 773 -25.63 -36.98 46.12
CA GLY A 773 -26.02 -35.66 46.64
C GLY A 773 -26.17 -34.55 45.56
N SER A 774 -27.35 -34.14 45.08
CA SER A 774 -28.61 -33.66 45.71
C SER A 774 -28.71 -32.12 45.85
N ALA A 775 -29.30 -31.49 44.83
CA ALA A 775 -30.40 -30.49 44.85
C ALA A 775 -30.56 -29.48 46.02
N PRO A 776 -31.04 -28.23 45.78
CA PRO A 776 -32.07 -27.91 44.79
C PRO A 776 -31.92 -26.61 43.97
N LYS A 777 -32.90 -26.40 43.07
CA LYS A 777 -33.13 -25.24 42.18
C LYS A 777 -33.51 -23.97 42.94
N VAL A 778 -33.36 -22.78 42.32
CA VAL A 778 -34.42 -21.76 42.19
C VAL A 778 -34.09 -20.74 41.07
N THR A 779 -35.07 -19.89 40.72
CA THR A 779 -35.31 -19.15 39.46
C THR A 779 -34.43 -17.94 39.09
N ASN A 780 -34.43 -17.63 37.78
CA ASN A 780 -34.20 -16.32 37.13
C ASN A 780 -34.63 -15.08 37.96
N THR A 781 -33.82 -14.01 37.88
CA THR A 781 -34.31 -12.61 37.69
C THR A 781 -33.22 -11.69 37.11
N ARG A 782 -33.62 -10.60 36.43
CA ARG A 782 -32.75 -9.47 36.04
C ARG A 782 -32.46 -8.57 37.26
N ALA A 783 -31.27 -7.96 37.30
CA ALA A 783 -31.01 -6.66 37.96
C ALA A 783 -29.75 -5.99 37.36
N SER A 784 -29.59 -4.69 37.61
CA SER A 784 -28.49 -3.81 37.16
C SER A 784 -27.55 -3.45 38.34
N TYR A 785 -26.80 -2.32 38.24
CA TYR A 785 -25.94 -1.67 39.26
C TYR A 785 -24.51 -2.24 39.40
N GLU A 786 -23.44 -1.45 39.61
CA GLU A 786 -23.17 -0.01 39.37
C GLU A 786 -21.63 0.23 39.38
N GLU A 787 -21.16 1.47 39.21
CA GLU A 787 -19.75 1.86 39.41
C GLU A 787 -19.42 2.04 40.90
N GLU A 788 -18.17 1.79 41.34
CA GLU A 788 -17.37 2.83 42.03
C GLU A 788 -15.88 2.46 42.27
N THR A 789 -15.08 3.51 42.53
CA THR A 789 -13.61 3.57 42.56
C THR A 789 -12.91 3.06 43.83
N SER A 790 -11.58 2.82 43.79
CA SER A 790 -10.63 3.43 44.76
C SER A 790 -9.13 3.25 44.42
N TYR A 791 -8.30 4.11 45.05
CA TYR A 791 -6.83 4.21 45.04
C TYR A 791 -6.11 2.91 45.51
N GLY A 792 -4.84 2.61 45.17
CA GLY A 792 -3.79 3.32 44.41
C GLY A 792 -2.52 3.64 45.24
N GLN A 793 -1.30 3.33 44.73
CA GLN A 793 -0.02 3.90 45.25
C GLN A 793 1.21 3.69 44.31
N ARG A 794 2.26 4.51 44.48
CA ARG A 794 3.54 4.48 43.73
C ARG A 794 4.64 3.68 44.46
N ARG A 795 5.70 3.25 43.74
CA ARG A 795 7.09 3.19 44.26
C ARG A 795 8.19 3.13 43.17
N ASP A 796 9.03 4.15 43.14
CA ASP A 796 10.45 4.13 42.70
C ASP A 796 11.32 3.29 43.70
N PRO A 797 12.62 2.94 43.46
CA PRO A 797 13.61 3.67 42.64
C PRO A 797 14.71 2.87 41.89
N ALA A 798 15.63 3.59 41.24
CA ALA A 798 16.94 3.11 40.74
C ALA A 798 18.02 3.06 41.87
N PRO A 799 19.26 2.58 41.64
CA PRO A 799 20.30 3.43 41.00
C PRO A 799 21.36 2.70 40.12
N GLN A 800 22.33 3.49 39.62
CA GLN A 800 23.48 3.12 38.77
C GLN A 800 24.61 2.39 39.54
N ILE A 801 25.59 1.77 38.82
CA ILE A 801 27.02 2.21 38.79
C ILE A 801 27.89 1.39 37.80
N THR A 802 29.00 2.00 37.37
CA THR A 802 29.96 1.56 36.32
C THR A 802 31.00 0.51 36.74
N GLN A 803 31.56 -0.21 35.74
CA GLN A 803 33.01 -0.51 35.48
C GLN A 803 33.15 -1.72 34.51
N GLN A 804 34.23 -2.01 33.78
CA GLN A 804 35.55 -1.36 33.59
C GLN A 804 36.10 -1.69 32.17
N ARG A 805 37.08 -0.92 31.65
CA ARG A 805 37.78 -1.27 30.38
C ARG A 805 38.80 -2.40 30.59
N ARG A 806 38.93 -3.32 29.62
CA ARG A 806 40.22 -3.97 29.31
C ARG A 806 40.52 -3.97 27.81
N THR A 807 41.70 -3.47 27.46
CA THR A 807 42.28 -3.51 26.11
C THR A 807 43.03 -4.82 25.89
N VAL A 808 42.94 -5.39 24.69
CA VAL A 808 43.91 -6.36 24.17
C VAL A 808 44.55 -5.78 22.91
N GLN A 809 45.88 -5.82 22.83
CA GLN A 809 46.65 -5.46 21.64
C GLN A 809 47.30 -6.72 21.05
N SER A 810 47.18 -6.92 19.74
CA SER A 810 48.11 -7.73 18.94
C SER A 810 48.02 -7.24 17.46
N PRO A 811 48.95 -7.60 16.55
CA PRO A 811 49.86 -6.57 16.07
C PRO A 811 49.84 -6.30 14.56
N ARG A 812 50.44 -5.16 14.18
CA ARG A 812 50.77 -4.81 12.79
C ARG A 812 51.86 -5.73 12.22
N ASN A 813 51.85 -5.92 10.90
CA ASN A 813 53.07 -5.93 10.07
C ASN A 813 52.75 -5.50 8.61
N PRO A 814 53.74 -5.10 7.78
CA PRO A 814 53.50 -4.11 6.71
C PRO A 814 53.92 -4.51 5.27
N VAL A 815 53.72 -3.54 4.36
CA VAL A 815 54.07 -3.48 2.91
C VAL A 815 55.49 -3.95 2.55
N PRO A 816 55.72 -4.46 1.32
CA PRO A 816 55.99 -3.63 0.13
C PRO A 816 55.16 -4.06 -1.12
N SER A 817 54.57 -3.17 -1.94
CA SER A 817 55.11 -2.08 -2.78
C SER A 817 55.91 -2.54 -4.01
N TYR A 818 55.42 -2.19 -5.21
CA TYR A 818 56.21 -2.02 -6.44
C TYR A 818 55.72 -0.76 -7.18
N ALA A 819 56.63 -0.11 -7.91
CA ALA A 819 56.41 1.19 -8.58
C ALA A 819 57.42 1.38 -9.73
N ARG A 820 57.40 2.57 -10.37
CA ARG A 820 58.20 3.07 -11.53
C ARG A 820 57.55 2.79 -12.90
N HIS A 821 57.66 3.67 -13.91
CA HIS A 821 57.97 5.13 -13.94
C HIS A 821 57.48 5.75 -15.29
N PRO A 822 57.50 7.08 -15.46
CA PRO A 822 56.89 7.80 -16.60
C PRO A 822 57.90 8.38 -17.62
N GLN A 823 57.37 9.07 -18.64
CA GLN A 823 57.96 10.10 -19.52
C GLN A 823 56.83 10.64 -20.43
N ASP A 824 56.90 11.79 -21.12
CA ASP A 824 57.37 13.13 -20.73
C ASP A 824 56.81 14.17 -21.76
N HIS A 825 56.73 15.42 -21.31
CA HIS A 825 56.42 16.72 -21.96
C HIS A 825 57.02 17.03 -23.38
N PRO A 826 56.74 18.19 -24.06
CA PRO A 826 55.64 19.21 -23.95
C PRO A 826 55.19 19.95 -25.28
N ASN A 827 54.30 20.95 -25.13
CA ASN A 827 54.36 22.35 -25.68
C ASN A 827 53.71 22.83 -27.01
N THR A 828 53.02 23.99 -26.88
CA THR A 828 52.83 25.14 -27.85
C THR A 828 52.02 24.90 -29.15
N HIS A 829 51.19 25.83 -29.69
CA HIS A 829 51.24 27.30 -29.83
C HIS A 829 49.84 28.01 -29.94
N ARG A 830 49.81 29.36 -29.90
CA ARG A 830 48.73 30.28 -30.36
C ARG A 830 49.29 31.19 -31.51
N PRO A 831 48.58 32.23 -32.02
CA PRO A 831 47.41 32.29 -32.93
C PRO A 831 47.74 33.06 -34.25
N PRO A 832 46.78 33.35 -35.16
CA PRO A 832 46.14 34.69 -35.26
C PRO A 832 44.62 34.62 -35.61
N ALA A 833 43.73 35.62 -35.51
CA ALA A 833 43.72 37.10 -35.41
C ALA A 833 43.40 37.88 -36.73
N ASN A 834 42.57 38.94 -36.62
CA ASN A 834 42.05 39.88 -37.66
C ASN A 834 40.86 39.37 -38.53
N ARG A 835 39.89 40.19 -39.00
CA ARG A 835 39.72 41.68 -39.01
C ARG A 835 38.22 42.10 -39.11
N ARG A 836 37.88 43.36 -38.74
CA ARG A 836 36.58 44.06 -39.07
C ARG A 836 36.68 44.80 -40.43
N PRO A 837 35.57 45.23 -41.07
CA PRO A 837 34.88 46.53 -40.85
C PRO A 837 33.40 46.34 -40.39
N GLN A 838 32.60 47.28 -39.83
CA GLN A 838 32.22 48.69 -40.13
C GLN A 838 31.37 48.88 -41.41
N ALA A 839 30.34 49.74 -41.47
CA ALA A 839 29.46 50.39 -40.46
C ALA A 839 28.33 51.21 -41.15
N ALA A 840 27.20 51.45 -40.46
CA ALA A 840 26.24 52.57 -40.65
C ALA A 840 25.41 52.60 -41.99
N PRO A 841 24.33 53.41 -42.13
CA PRO A 841 23.85 54.50 -41.25
C PRO A 841 22.36 54.46 -40.79
N HIS A 842 22.04 55.41 -39.89
CA HIS A 842 20.69 55.78 -39.40
C HIS A 842 19.91 56.62 -40.44
N VAL A 843 18.58 56.73 -40.26
CA VAL A 843 17.85 58.01 -40.07
C VAL A 843 16.66 57.79 -39.11
N ASP A 844 16.40 58.73 -38.19
CA ASP A 844 15.29 58.74 -37.23
C ASP A 844 14.03 59.46 -37.76
N HIS A 845 12.82 59.11 -37.26
CA HIS A 845 12.08 59.97 -36.30
C HIS A 845 10.56 59.67 -36.12
N ASN A 846 10.21 59.41 -34.84
CA ASN A 846 9.13 60.04 -34.03
C ASN A 846 7.62 59.89 -34.35
N VAL A 847 6.84 60.17 -33.28
CA VAL A 847 5.42 60.62 -33.21
C VAL A 847 4.35 59.52 -33.01
N GLU A 848 4.16 59.17 -31.73
CA GLU A 848 2.85 58.83 -31.11
C GLU A 848 1.80 59.98 -31.31
N PRO A 849 0.46 59.79 -31.15
CA PRO A 849 -0.17 58.83 -30.22
C PRO A 849 -1.55 58.20 -30.59
N ALA A 850 -2.06 57.41 -29.65
CA ALA A 850 -3.46 57.37 -29.18
C ALA A 850 -4.51 56.39 -29.78
N ARG A 851 -4.91 55.45 -28.90
CA ARG A 851 -6.30 55.04 -28.55
C ARG A 851 -7.09 54.10 -29.48
N TYR A 852 -7.15 52.82 -29.04
CA TYR A 852 -8.38 52.17 -28.54
C TYR A 852 -9.70 52.36 -29.33
N ARG A 853 -10.17 51.30 -30.03
CA ARG A 853 -11.13 50.31 -29.45
C ARG A 853 -11.52 49.17 -30.43
N SER A 854 -11.57 47.95 -29.87
CA SER A 854 -12.45 46.80 -30.20
C SER A 854 -12.82 46.46 -31.66
N GLN A 855 -12.34 45.31 -32.14
CA GLN A 855 -13.04 44.36 -33.03
C GLN A 855 -12.57 42.95 -32.63
N HIS A 856 -13.46 42.04 -32.20
CA HIS A 856 -14.20 41.11 -33.07
C HIS A 856 -13.30 40.34 -34.05
N TYR A 857 -12.83 39.17 -33.62
CA TYR A 857 -12.30 38.17 -34.55
C TYR A 857 -13.44 37.54 -35.37
N ARG A 858 -13.18 37.38 -36.68
CA ARG A 858 -13.96 36.54 -37.59
C ARG A 858 -13.02 35.51 -38.20
N ASN A 859 -13.47 34.26 -38.27
CA ASN A 859 -12.79 33.22 -39.03
C ASN A 859 -12.76 33.60 -40.53
N ARG A 860 -11.64 33.31 -41.19
CA ARG A 860 -11.55 33.02 -42.62
C ARG A 860 -10.45 32.02 -42.89
N GLU A 861 -10.67 31.17 -43.90
CA GLU A 861 -9.70 30.17 -44.34
C GLU A 861 -8.60 30.77 -45.24
N SER A 862 -7.49 30.03 -45.32
CA SER A 862 -6.55 29.98 -46.45
C SER A 862 -5.87 28.60 -46.37
N GLU A 863 -6.32 27.61 -47.14
CA GLU A 863 -5.84 27.33 -48.50
C GLU A 863 -4.33 27.04 -48.56
N ILE A 864 -3.99 25.77 -48.76
CA ILE A 864 -2.65 25.30 -49.13
C ILE A 864 -2.77 24.74 -50.55
N PHE A 865 -2.05 25.32 -51.50
CA PHE A 865 -2.01 24.84 -52.89
C PHE A 865 -0.95 23.75 -53.07
N TYR A 866 -1.31 22.73 -53.85
CA TYR A 866 -0.35 21.86 -54.54
C TYR A 866 0.20 22.55 -55.78
N ASP A 867 1.45 22.26 -56.15
CA ASP A 867 1.87 22.09 -57.54
C ASP A 867 3.02 21.06 -57.61
N ASP A 868 3.28 20.50 -58.79
CA ASP A 868 3.89 19.17 -58.98
C ASP A 868 4.98 19.14 -60.08
N ALA A 869 5.55 17.95 -60.36
CA ALA A 869 6.29 17.54 -61.57
C ALA A 869 7.77 18.02 -61.73
N SER A 870 8.69 17.31 -62.42
CA SER A 870 8.77 15.89 -62.88
C SER A 870 10.18 15.57 -63.47
N TYR A 871 10.29 14.52 -64.32
CA TYR A 871 11.46 13.97 -65.07
C TYR A 871 12.39 13.02 -64.26
N THR A 872 12.32 11.67 -64.37
CA THR A 872 12.57 10.71 -65.49
C THR A 872 14.06 10.51 -65.84
N GLU A 873 14.56 9.35 -66.29
CA GLU A 873 13.98 8.03 -66.73
C GLU A 873 14.86 6.87 -66.15
N GLU A 874 14.93 5.58 -66.55
CA GLU A 874 14.59 4.74 -67.73
C GLU A 874 13.92 3.37 -67.32
N LEU A 875 13.88 2.38 -68.24
CA LEU A 875 13.37 0.98 -68.13
C LEU A 875 14.28 0.03 -68.97
N PRO A 876 14.08 -1.30 -69.17
CA PRO A 876 13.04 -2.27 -68.71
C PRO A 876 13.59 -3.64 -68.16
N GLY A 877 12.71 -4.65 -67.96
CA GLY A 877 13.04 -6.05 -67.54
C GLY A 877 13.52 -7.00 -68.67
N PRO A 878 13.51 -8.36 -68.53
CA PRO A 878 12.56 -9.21 -67.76
C PRO A 878 13.19 -10.31 -66.85
N GLY A 879 12.37 -11.20 -66.25
CA GLY A 879 12.81 -12.44 -65.56
C GLY A 879 12.75 -13.71 -66.44
N PRO A 880 12.68 -14.96 -65.91
CA PRO A 880 12.65 -15.40 -64.49
C PRO A 880 13.63 -16.54 -64.12
N SER A 881 13.93 -16.76 -62.82
CA SER A 881 14.28 -18.07 -62.18
C SER A 881 14.85 -17.93 -60.75
N GLY A 882 14.54 -18.87 -59.84
CA GLY A 882 15.49 -19.27 -58.78
C GLY A 882 15.01 -19.34 -57.32
N ASP A 883 14.18 -20.34 -56.97
CA ASP A 883 13.89 -20.70 -55.56
C ASP A 883 14.90 -21.70 -54.98
N ILE A 884 15.42 -21.43 -53.77
CA ILE A 884 15.99 -22.41 -52.81
C ILE A 884 15.61 -21.89 -51.41
N MET A 885 14.48 -22.30 -50.83
CA MET A 885 14.25 -23.54 -50.04
C MET A 885 14.69 -23.46 -48.57
N TYR A 886 13.71 -23.56 -47.68
CA TYR A 886 13.77 -24.41 -46.50
C TYR A 886 12.46 -25.22 -46.47
N GLU A 887 12.54 -26.53 -46.23
CA GLU A 887 11.43 -27.46 -46.42
C GLU A 887 10.59 -27.63 -45.17
N ASP A 888 9.27 -27.48 -45.32
CA ASP A 888 8.27 -28.23 -44.56
C ASP A 888 7.67 -29.30 -45.49
N SER A 889 7.38 -30.49 -44.98
CA SER A 889 6.80 -31.54 -45.81
C SER A 889 5.92 -32.54 -45.06
N TYR A 890 4.61 -32.28 -45.12
CA TYR A 890 3.53 -33.25 -45.44
C TYR A 890 3.23 -34.42 -44.46
N MET A 891 2.01 -35.00 -44.43
CA MET A 891 0.89 -34.89 -45.38
C MET A 891 -0.50 -34.85 -44.72
N GLU A 892 -1.54 -34.77 -45.56
CA GLU A 892 -2.93 -34.42 -45.24
C GLU A 892 -3.83 -35.64 -44.85
N GLY A 893 -5.11 -35.37 -44.54
CA GLY A 893 -6.09 -36.37 -44.11
C GLY A 893 -6.82 -37.13 -45.23
N TYR A 894 -7.83 -37.93 -44.86
CA TYR A 894 -8.70 -38.67 -45.78
C TYR A 894 -10.11 -38.88 -45.19
N ASP A 895 -11.14 -38.85 -46.06
CA ASP A 895 -12.56 -38.92 -45.67
C ASP A 895 -13.21 -40.32 -45.75
N GLY A 896 -14.19 -40.57 -44.87
CA GLY A 896 -15.47 -41.19 -45.27
C GLY A 896 -15.74 -42.68 -44.97
N TYR A 897 -17.03 -42.98 -44.73
CA TYR A 897 -17.70 -44.31 -44.60
C TYR A 897 -17.31 -45.18 -43.37
N GLY A 898 -18.20 -45.93 -42.71
CA GLY A 898 -19.67 -46.05 -42.82
C GLY A 898 -20.31 -47.04 -41.79
N GLU A 899 -21.59 -46.80 -41.47
CA GLU A 899 -22.64 -47.63 -40.81
C GLU A 899 -22.35 -48.95 -40.03
N GLY A 900 -22.43 -48.91 -38.68
CA GLY A 900 -23.05 -49.90 -37.75
C GLY A 900 -22.57 -51.38 -37.68
N PRO A 901 -23.22 -52.27 -36.88
CA PRO A 901 -24.22 -52.08 -35.82
C PRO A 901 -23.80 -52.73 -34.44
N TRP A 902 -24.76 -52.94 -33.53
CA TRP A 902 -24.60 -53.51 -32.17
C TRP A 902 -24.26 -55.02 -32.12
N HIS A 903 -23.61 -55.47 -31.04
CA HIS A 903 -23.63 -56.86 -30.56
C HIS A 903 -23.42 -56.97 -29.02
N ASP A 904 -24.10 -57.92 -28.37
CA ASP A 904 -24.16 -58.09 -26.90
C ASP A 904 -23.21 -59.16 -26.32
N GLY A 905 -22.42 -58.76 -25.30
CA GLY A 905 -21.92 -59.61 -24.20
C GLY A 905 -20.99 -60.80 -24.51
N PRO A 906 -20.64 -61.64 -23.50
CA PRO A 906 -20.91 -61.54 -22.06
C PRO A 906 -19.65 -61.42 -21.16
N TYR A 907 -19.84 -61.30 -19.84
CA TYR A 907 -18.80 -61.44 -18.82
C TYR A 907 -18.17 -62.85 -18.80
N TYR A 908 -16.86 -62.94 -18.52
CA TYR A 908 -16.21 -64.09 -17.86
C TYR A 908 -14.94 -63.65 -17.11
N ASP A 909 -14.70 -64.20 -15.92
CA ASP A 909 -13.50 -63.92 -15.11
C ASP A 909 -12.25 -64.71 -15.57
N ASP A 910 -11.07 -64.08 -15.51
CA ASP A 910 -9.76 -64.77 -15.52
C ASP A 910 -9.10 -64.66 -14.12
N PRO A 911 -8.85 -65.79 -13.43
CA PRO A 911 -8.25 -65.79 -12.09
C PRO A 911 -6.70 -65.68 -12.05
N TYR A 912 -5.98 -65.51 -13.17
CA TYR A 912 -4.50 -65.57 -13.22
C TYR A 912 -3.75 -64.41 -13.92
N GLY A 913 -4.22 -63.18 -13.77
CA GLY A 913 -3.34 -62.00 -13.59
C GLY A 913 -2.48 -61.51 -14.78
N GLY A 914 -3.07 -60.71 -15.67
CA GLY A 914 -2.36 -59.75 -16.54
C GLY A 914 -1.90 -58.48 -15.79
N CYS A 915 -1.06 -57.64 -16.42
CA CYS A 915 -0.38 -56.51 -15.75
C CYS A 915 -0.56 -55.15 -16.49
N ASP A 916 -1.78 -54.85 -16.92
CA ASP A 916 -2.07 -53.75 -17.85
C ASP A 916 -2.37 -52.39 -17.17
N SER A 917 -1.53 -52.00 -16.21
CA SER A 917 -1.58 -50.64 -15.61
C SER A 917 -0.20 -50.01 -15.38
N CYS A 918 0.86 -50.57 -15.96
CA CYS A 918 2.20 -49.98 -15.95
C CYS A 918 2.45 -49.25 -17.28
N GLY A 919 2.25 -47.93 -17.31
CA GLY A 919 2.51 -47.12 -18.50
C GLY A 919 3.98 -47.11 -18.89
N GLY A 920 4.32 -47.72 -20.03
CA GLY A 920 5.52 -47.42 -20.83
C GLY A 920 6.91 -47.83 -20.32
N SER A 921 7.13 -48.05 -19.01
CA SER A 921 8.50 -48.13 -18.45
C SER A 921 9.01 -49.51 -18.02
N CYS A 922 8.26 -50.61 -18.24
CA CYS A 922 8.82 -51.97 -18.10
C CYS A 922 9.77 -52.37 -19.26
N GLY A 923 10.07 -51.46 -20.18
CA GLY A 923 10.99 -51.62 -21.30
C GLY A 923 12.47 -51.60 -20.92
N GLY A 924 12.92 -52.50 -20.04
CA GLY A 924 14.34 -52.75 -19.79
C GLY A 924 14.72 -53.10 -18.35
N GLN A 925 15.72 -53.98 -18.21
CA GLN A 925 16.41 -54.35 -16.97
C GLN A 925 15.78 -55.36 -15.98
N CYS A 926 14.71 -56.08 -16.32
CA CYS A 926 14.55 -57.47 -15.85
C CYS A 926 15.49 -58.41 -16.65
N GLY A 927 16.77 -58.04 -16.72
CA GLY A 927 17.72 -58.43 -17.78
C GLY A 927 19.04 -59.03 -17.29
N TYR A 928 19.12 -59.42 -16.01
CA TYR A 928 20.29 -60.13 -15.48
C TYR A 928 19.86 -61.34 -14.67
N GLY A 929 20.27 -62.54 -15.12
CA GLY A 929 20.09 -63.78 -14.39
C GLY A 929 20.95 -63.84 -13.13
N ARG A 930 20.50 -63.20 -12.03
CA ARG A 930 21.14 -63.34 -10.72
C ARG A 930 20.86 -64.74 -10.17
N PRO A 931 21.88 -65.56 -9.83
CA PRO A 931 21.67 -66.94 -9.37
C PRO A 931 20.94 -67.04 -8.03
N PHE A 932 20.80 -65.93 -7.30
CA PHE A 932 20.15 -65.87 -5.99
C PHE A 932 18.62 -66.08 -6.03
N CYS A 933 17.93 -65.66 -7.11
CA CYS A 933 16.46 -65.72 -7.18
C CYS A 933 15.94 -67.17 -7.29
N ARG A 934 16.63 -68.01 -8.08
CA ARG A 934 16.20 -69.39 -8.40
C ARG A 934 16.13 -70.35 -7.21
N LEU A 935 16.69 -69.99 -6.06
CA LEU A 935 16.59 -70.80 -4.85
C LEU A 935 15.28 -70.58 -4.07
N PHE A 936 14.62 -69.42 -4.26
CA PHE A 936 13.37 -69.06 -3.60
C PHE A 936 12.11 -69.41 -4.42
N ASP A 937 12.21 -69.41 -5.76
CA ASP A 937 11.08 -69.68 -6.67
C ASP A 937 10.34 -70.99 -6.36
N TRP A 938 11.05 -72.04 -5.92
CA TRP A 938 10.47 -73.35 -5.61
C TRP A 938 9.67 -73.40 -4.29
N LEU A 939 9.83 -72.41 -3.41
CA LEU A 939 9.20 -72.36 -2.08
C LEU A 939 8.10 -71.29 -1.96
N MET A 940 8.24 -70.16 -2.68
CA MET A 940 7.34 -68.99 -2.51
C MET A 940 6.58 -68.59 -3.79
N GLY A 941 6.90 -69.18 -4.94
CA GLY A 941 6.28 -68.86 -6.24
C GLY A 941 6.87 -67.62 -6.93
N PRO A 942 6.53 -67.41 -8.21
CA PRO A 942 7.16 -66.40 -9.06
C PRO A 942 6.84 -64.99 -8.53
N SER A 943 7.84 -64.27 -8.06
CA SER A 943 7.63 -63.05 -7.27
C SER A 943 8.64 -61.93 -7.54
N CYS A 944 8.30 -61.07 -8.51
CA CYS A 944 8.85 -59.70 -8.52
C CYS A 944 8.45 -58.94 -7.23
N ASP A 945 7.30 -59.30 -6.63
CA ASP A 945 6.81 -58.85 -5.31
C ASP A 945 7.81 -59.02 -4.14
N TRP A 946 8.84 -59.88 -4.27
CA TRP A 946 9.86 -60.11 -3.24
C TRP A 946 11.19 -59.38 -3.50
N CYS A 947 11.26 -58.50 -4.51
CA CYS A 947 12.44 -57.66 -4.73
C CYS A 947 12.56 -56.61 -3.61
N TRP A 948 13.52 -56.79 -2.70
CA TRP A 948 13.63 -56.01 -1.46
C TRP A 948 13.69 -54.48 -1.65
N SER A 949 14.22 -54.02 -2.78
CA SER A 949 14.32 -52.59 -3.12
C SER A 949 13.02 -51.96 -3.63
N GLU A 950 12.06 -52.75 -4.14
CA GLU A 950 10.77 -52.26 -4.66
C GLU A 950 9.87 -51.67 -3.57
N ASN A 951 10.01 -52.18 -2.34
CA ASN A 951 9.19 -51.78 -1.20
C ASN A 951 9.97 -51.12 -0.07
N LEU A 952 11.26 -50.83 -0.30
CA LEU A 952 12.07 -49.96 0.56
C LEU A 952 11.91 -48.50 0.13
N THR A 953 11.90 -47.61 1.11
CA THR A 953 12.00 -46.17 0.98
C THR A 953 12.98 -45.64 2.01
N ALA A 954 13.78 -44.65 1.63
CA ALA A 954 14.61 -43.88 2.56
C ALA A 954 14.19 -42.42 2.47
N PHE A 955 14.27 -41.70 3.58
CA PHE A 955 13.84 -40.31 3.67
C PHE A 955 14.79 -39.48 4.52
N GLY A 956 14.84 -38.18 4.24
CA GLY A 956 15.55 -37.19 5.03
C GLY A 956 14.94 -35.80 4.83
N GLY A 957 14.86 -35.02 5.90
CA GLY A 957 14.04 -33.82 5.94
C GLY A 957 14.24 -32.97 7.18
N MET A 958 13.19 -32.22 7.51
CA MET A 958 13.06 -31.43 8.72
C MET A 958 11.82 -31.88 9.48
N ASP A 959 11.91 -31.95 10.80
CA ASP A 959 10.78 -32.19 11.72
C ASP A 959 10.84 -31.07 12.78
N GLY A 960 9.79 -30.26 12.85
CA GLY A 960 9.63 -29.19 13.84
C GLY A 960 8.35 -29.39 14.64
N PHE A 961 8.36 -29.05 15.92
CA PHE A 961 7.26 -29.38 16.83
C PHE A 961 7.26 -28.55 18.12
N THR A 962 6.12 -28.57 18.79
CA THR A 962 5.93 -28.16 20.19
C THR A 962 5.16 -29.25 20.93
N ASN A 963 5.69 -29.67 22.07
CA ASN A 963 5.03 -30.59 22.99
C ASN A 963 4.97 -29.96 24.39
N ALA A 964 4.07 -30.44 25.26
CA ALA A 964 3.94 -30.00 26.67
C ALA A 964 5.18 -30.26 27.59
N VAL A 965 6.33 -30.62 27.00
CA VAL A 965 7.65 -30.71 27.63
C VAL A 965 8.43 -29.39 27.49
N ASP A 966 8.11 -28.60 26.47
CA ASP A 966 8.93 -27.49 25.97
C ASP A 966 8.58 -26.14 26.65
N LEU A 967 8.15 -26.20 27.93
CA LEU A 967 7.64 -25.11 28.76
C LEU A 967 8.41 -23.78 28.57
N ASP A 968 7.66 -22.68 28.34
CA ASP A 968 8.14 -21.32 28.04
C ASP A 968 9.07 -21.16 26.80
N ASN A 969 9.37 -22.22 26.03
CA ASN A 969 10.22 -22.15 24.84
C ASN A 969 9.44 -22.19 23.51
N LYS A 970 9.98 -21.50 22.50
CA LYS A 970 9.39 -21.42 21.15
C LYS A 970 9.92 -22.50 20.23
N GLY A 971 9.07 -23.48 19.88
CA GLY A 971 9.18 -24.32 18.68
C GLY A 971 10.52 -25.03 18.45
N ASN A 972 10.59 -26.33 18.76
CA ASN A 972 11.73 -27.16 18.37
C ASN A 972 11.81 -27.28 16.85
N PHE A 973 13.03 -27.26 16.30
CA PHE A 973 13.31 -27.61 14.91
C PHE A 973 14.52 -28.53 14.82
N GLY A 974 14.38 -29.61 14.05
CA GLY A 974 15.42 -30.60 13.83
C GLY A 974 15.47 -31.12 12.41
N PHE A 975 16.53 -31.86 12.11
CA PHE A 975 16.64 -32.65 10.89
C PHE A 975 16.28 -34.09 11.20
N ASP A 976 15.42 -34.70 10.38
CA ASP A 976 15.08 -36.10 10.50
C ASP A 976 15.58 -36.93 9.32
N TYR A 977 15.82 -38.21 9.56
CA TYR A 977 16.09 -39.17 8.50
C TYR A 977 15.70 -40.58 8.92
N GLY A 978 15.41 -41.44 7.96
CA GLY A 978 14.93 -42.78 8.24
C GLY A 978 14.74 -43.68 7.04
N ILE A 979 14.24 -44.87 7.32
CA ILE A 979 13.83 -45.87 6.34
C ILE A 979 12.45 -46.42 6.68
N ASP A 980 11.68 -46.75 5.65
CA ASP A 980 10.41 -47.45 5.77
C ASP A 980 10.39 -48.59 4.76
N TRP A 981 10.11 -49.80 5.23
CA TRP A 981 10.17 -51.03 4.44
C TRP A 981 8.91 -51.86 4.66
N ALA A 982 8.40 -52.44 3.58
CA ALA A 982 7.27 -53.35 3.64
C ALA A 982 7.46 -54.55 2.72
N GLY A 983 6.66 -55.59 2.94
CA GLY A 983 6.64 -56.75 2.08
C GLY A 983 5.42 -57.63 2.28
N PRO A 984 5.21 -58.62 1.40
CA PRO A 984 4.14 -59.59 1.55
C PRO A 984 4.35 -60.48 2.78
N LEU A 985 3.46 -60.39 3.76
CA LEU A 985 3.41 -61.33 4.89
C LEU A 985 2.59 -62.58 4.51
N TRP A 986 1.47 -62.40 3.80
CA TRP A 986 0.68 -63.50 3.26
C TRP A 986 0.03 -63.16 1.92
N ASN A 987 0.72 -63.49 0.82
CA ASN A 987 0.32 -63.21 -0.57
C ASN A 987 -1.14 -63.57 -0.91
N LYS A 988 -1.66 -64.71 -0.40
CA LYS A 988 -3.03 -65.18 -0.69
C LYS A 988 -4.14 -64.29 -0.12
N TRP A 989 -3.88 -63.57 0.96
CA TRP A 989 -4.88 -62.69 1.61
C TRP A 989 -4.65 -61.21 1.33
N GLY A 990 -3.53 -60.84 0.69
CA GLY A 990 -3.13 -59.45 0.49
C GLY A 990 -2.60 -58.77 1.76
N LEU A 991 -2.16 -59.56 2.75
CA LEU A 991 -1.62 -59.05 4.02
C LEU A 991 -0.12 -58.76 3.87
N GLY A 992 0.27 -57.52 4.13
CA GLY A 992 1.66 -57.07 4.17
C GLY A 992 2.13 -56.81 5.60
N TYR A 993 3.45 -56.78 5.80
CA TYR A 993 4.09 -56.25 6.99
C TYR A 993 4.71 -54.89 6.69
N GLN A 994 4.88 -54.05 7.72
CA GLN A 994 5.64 -52.80 7.70
C GLN A 994 6.69 -52.83 8.82
N LEU A 995 7.89 -52.33 8.51
CA LEU A 995 9.02 -52.13 9.42
C LEU A 995 9.74 -50.85 9.00
N GLY A 996 9.76 -49.84 9.86
CA GLY A 996 10.45 -48.57 9.61
C GLY A 996 11.03 -47.96 10.87
N GLY A 997 11.96 -47.03 10.68
CA GLY A 997 12.59 -46.29 11.76
C GLY A 997 13.06 -44.91 11.30
N ARG A 998 12.92 -43.93 12.19
CA ARG A 998 13.30 -42.52 11.99
C ARG A 998 14.16 -42.08 13.18
N VAL A 999 15.19 -41.28 12.90
CA VAL A 999 15.91 -40.52 13.92
C VAL A 999 15.68 -39.03 13.63
N VAL A 1000 15.27 -38.27 14.64
CA VAL A 1000 15.18 -36.80 14.60
C VAL A 1000 16.31 -36.24 15.45
N HIS A 1001 17.06 -35.27 14.92
CA HIS A 1001 18.10 -34.53 15.62
C HIS A 1001 17.68 -33.06 15.71
N SER A 1002 17.19 -32.66 16.88
CA SER A 1002 16.78 -31.28 17.17
C SER A 1002 17.87 -30.53 17.95
N ASN A 1003 18.11 -29.28 17.57
CA ASN A 1003 19.08 -28.42 18.25
C ASN A 1003 18.34 -27.28 18.95
N LEU A 1004 18.50 -27.20 20.28
CA LEU A 1004 17.80 -26.25 21.13
C LEU A 1004 18.46 -24.86 21.19
N SER A 1005 19.65 -24.69 20.58
CA SER A 1005 20.43 -23.43 20.58
C SER A 1005 19.86 -22.32 19.68
N GLY A 1006 18.53 -22.19 19.58
CA GLY A 1006 17.86 -20.99 19.08
C GLY A 1006 18.05 -19.74 19.97
N TYR A 1007 18.84 -19.85 21.05
CA TYR A 1007 18.96 -18.85 22.12
C TYR A 1007 20.37 -18.29 22.35
N ASP A 1008 21.47 -19.02 22.06
CA ASP A 1008 22.82 -18.60 22.50
C ASP A 1008 23.63 -17.88 21.41
N GLN A 1009 23.98 -16.61 21.66
CA GLN A 1009 24.79 -15.76 20.77
C GLN A 1009 26.31 -15.93 20.98
N MET A 1010 26.83 -17.14 21.18
CA MET A 1010 28.27 -17.29 21.48
C MET A 1010 29.04 -18.50 20.95
N ASN A 1011 28.80 -18.98 19.71
CA ASN A 1011 29.79 -19.84 19.05
C ASN A 1011 29.98 -19.60 17.54
N THR A 1012 31.00 -18.82 17.17
CA THR A 1012 31.46 -18.68 15.77
C THR A 1012 32.61 -19.66 15.48
N LEU A 1013 32.44 -20.52 14.46
CA LEU A 1013 33.38 -21.57 14.01
C LEU A 1013 33.32 -22.89 14.82
N GLY A 1014 32.21 -23.63 14.67
CA GLY A 1014 32.08 -25.02 15.15
C GLY A 1014 31.18 -25.85 14.24
N LEU A 1015 31.43 -27.16 14.19
CA LEU A 1015 30.43 -28.17 13.81
C LEU A 1015 29.69 -28.60 15.09
N PHE A 1016 28.46 -29.08 14.97
CA PHE A 1016 27.58 -29.64 16.02
C PHE A 1016 28.25 -29.88 17.38
N ASP A 1017 27.90 -29.06 18.39
CA ASP A 1017 28.26 -29.24 19.81
C ASP A 1017 27.16 -30.01 20.56
N ASP A 1018 27.50 -30.59 21.72
CA ASP A 1018 26.78 -31.74 22.33
C ASP A 1018 25.36 -31.49 22.92
N ASP A 1019 24.79 -30.28 22.88
CA ASP A 1019 23.42 -29.98 23.40
C ASP A 1019 22.30 -30.33 22.40
N GLY A 1020 22.33 -31.56 21.86
CA GLY A 1020 21.33 -32.10 20.93
C GLY A 1020 20.27 -32.96 21.59
N ARG A 1021 19.00 -32.82 21.17
CA ARG A 1021 17.91 -33.76 21.47
C ARG A 1021 17.81 -34.79 20.35
N HIS A 1022 17.78 -36.08 20.67
CA HIS A 1022 17.63 -37.14 19.68
C HIS A 1022 16.43 -38.04 19.99
N GLN A 1023 15.55 -38.16 19.00
CA GLN A 1023 14.33 -38.97 19.09
C GLN A 1023 14.42 -40.14 18.12
N TYR A 1024 14.35 -41.35 18.66
CA TYR A 1024 14.44 -42.61 17.92
C TYR A 1024 13.04 -43.24 17.83
N PHE A 1025 12.41 -43.11 16.67
CA PHE A 1025 11.10 -43.70 16.38
C PHE A 1025 11.25 -45.04 15.66
N LEU A 1026 10.47 -46.04 16.06
CA LEU A 1026 10.34 -47.34 15.40
C LEU A 1026 8.86 -47.65 15.14
N THR A 1027 8.51 -48.01 13.91
CA THR A 1027 7.15 -48.38 13.49
C THR A 1027 7.14 -49.80 12.94
N ALA A 1028 6.34 -50.70 13.51
CA ALA A 1028 6.26 -52.10 13.10
C ALA A 1028 4.81 -52.61 13.09
N GLY A 1029 4.37 -53.31 12.05
CA GLY A 1029 3.00 -53.83 12.02
C GLY A 1029 2.56 -54.53 10.74
N VAL A 1030 1.25 -54.59 10.53
CA VAL A 1030 0.59 -55.30 9.43
C VAL A 1030 -0.52 -54.48 8.78
N PHE A 1031 -0.67 -54.61 7.46
CA PHE A 1031 -1.68 -53.87 6.70
C PHE A 1031 -2.21 -54.66 5.50
N ARG A 1032 -3.34 -54.23 4.96
CA ARG A 1032 -3.99 -54.77 3.77
C ARG A 1032 -4.40 -53.63 2.82
N ARG A 1033 -3.62 -53.42 1.76
CA ARG A 1033 -3.84 -52.35 0.76
C ARG A 1033 -4.51 -52.91 -0.51
N PHE A 1034 -5.43 -52.18 -1.13
CA PHE A 1034 -6.23 -52.66 -2.27
C PHE A 1034 -5.71 -52.11 -3.61
N ARG A 1035 -5.46 -52.99 -4.59
CA ARG A 1035 -4.68 -52.68 -5.80
C ARG A 1035 -5.46 -51.92 -6.89
N HIS A 1036 -6.75 -52.23 -7.07
CA HIS A 1036 -7.59 -51.66 -8.13
C HIS A 1036 -8.88 -51.04 -7.55
N CYS A 1037 -9.67 -50.39 -8.41
CA CYS A 1037 -10.74 -49.48 -8.01
C CYS A 1037 -11.80 -50.12 -7.09
N THR A 1038 -12.15 -49.39 -6.03
CA THR A 1038 -13.02 -49.77 -4.90
C THR A 1038 -12.56 -50.92 -4.02
N GLY A 1039 -12.54 -50.71 -2.71
CA GLY A 1039 -12.21 -51.74 -1.73
C GLY A 1039 -11.96 -51.21 -0.31
N LEU A 1040 -12.21 -52.08 0.68
CA LEU A 1040 -11.86 -51.84 2.08
C LEU A 1040 -10.35 -52.09 2.29
N GLN A 1041 -9.69 -51.17 2.98
CA GLN A 1041 -8.30 -51.24 3.41
C GLN A 1041 -8.25 -51.09 4.93
N TRP A 1042 -7.23 -51.66 5.55
CA TRP A 1042 -6.97 -51.49 6.97
C TRP A 1042 -5.51 -51.79 7.30
N GLY A 1043 -5.05 -51.32 8.46
CA GLY A 1043 -3.77 -51.71 9.03
C GLY A 1043 -3.71 -51.38 10.52
N VAL A 1044 -2.72 -51.98 11.19
CA VAL A 1044 -2.36 -51.68 12.58
C VAL A 1044 -0.84 -51.73 12.69
N VAL A 1045 -0.25 -50.69 13.26
CA VAL A 1045 1.17 -50.62 13.63
C VAL A 1045 1.32 -50.35 15.12
N TYR A 1046 2.41 -50.85 15.68
CA TYR A 1046 2.96 -50.45 16.97
C TYR A 1046 4.06 -49.42 16.69
N ASP A 1047 3.99 -48.27 17.35
CA ASP A 1047 5.01 -47.24 17.31
C ASP A 1047 5.69 -47.15 18.68
N TYR A 1048 7.02 -47.06 18.67
CA TYR A 1048 7.87 -46.84 19.85
C TYR A 1048 8.71 -45.59 19.64
N LEU A 1049 8.82 -44.75 20.66
CA LEU A 1049 9.71 -43.59 20.73
C LEU A 1049 10.65 -43.75 21.94
N ARG A 1050 11.94 -43.53 21.72
CA ARG A 1050 12.90 -43.16 22.77
C ARG A 1050 13.36 -41.73 22.52
N ASP A 1051 13.12 -40.83 23.46
CA ASP A 1051 13.63 -39.45 23.48
C ASP A 1051 14.75 -39.40 24.54
N ASP A 1052 15.96 -38.95 24.18
CA ASP A 1052 17.08 -38.89 25.16
C ASP A 1052 17.15 -37.55 25.93
N TYR A 1053 16.34 -36.57 25.55
CA TYR A 1053 16.25 -35.28 26.24
C TYR A 1053 15.41 -35.38 27.51
N TYR A 1054 15.91 -34.82 28.62
CA TYR A 1054 15.31 -34.80 29.96
C TYR A 1054 14.63 -36.11 30.43
N THR A 1055 15.37 -36.90 31.22
CA THR A 1055 14.95 -38.16 31.87
C THR A 1055 14.78 -39.39 30.96
N GLU A 1056 15.18 -39.32 29.69
CA GLU A 1056 15.19 -40.46 28.76
C GLU A 1056 13.83 -41.21 28.67
N ALA A 1057 12.77 -40.54 28.23
CA ALA A 1057 11.44 -41.13 28.15
C ALA A 1057 11.33 -42.23 27.08
N SER A 1058 10.70 -43.36 27.41
CA SER A 1058 10.15 -44.29 26.41
C SER A 1058 8.65 -44.08 26.27
N LEU A 1059 8.14 -44.05 25.04
CA LEU A 1059 6.71 -43.96 24.77
C LEU A 1059 6.28 -45.03 23.77
N SER A 1060 5.06 -45.53 23.88
CA SER A 1060 4.53 -46.62 23.05
C SER A 1060 3.06 -46.45 22.73
N GLN A 1061 2.71 -46.44 21.45
CA GLN A 1061 1.32 -46.37 20.99
C GLN A 1061 1.00 -47.48 19.97
N VAL A 1062 -0.28 -47.81 19.82
CA VAL A 1062 -0.78 -48.58 18.68
C VAL A 1062 -1.62 -47.68 17.78
N ARG A 1063 -1.29 -47.65 16.50
CA ARG A 1063 -1.95 -46.84 15.47
C ARG A 1063 -2.73 -47.73 14.52
N GLY A 1064 -4.03 -47.48 14.40
CA GLY A 1064 -4.94 -48.19 13.50
C GLY A 1064 -5.45 -47.28 12.37
N GLU A 1065 -5.69 -47.85 11.19
CA GLU A 1065 -6.40 -47.19 10.08
C GLU A 1065 -7.41 -48.18 9.47
N ILE A 1066 -8.63 -47.72 9.19
CA ILE A 1066 -9.65 -48.45 8.42
C ILE A 1066 -10.27 -47.49 7.41
N SER A 1067 -10.18 -47.80 6.13
CA SER A 1067 -10.63 -46.91 5.04
C SER A 1067 -11.35 -47.64 3.91
N PHE A 1068 -12.23 -46.95 3.21
CA PHE A 1068 -12.84 -47.42 1.97
C PHE A 1068 -12.41 -46.54 0.81
N ARG A 1069 -11.69 -47.15 -0.15
CA ARG A 1069 -11.28 -46.49 -1.39
C ARG A 1069 -12.48 -46.44 -2.33
N GLY A 1070 -12.79 -45.26 -2.86
CA GLY A 1070 -13.86 -45.04 -3.84
C GLY A 1070 -13.41 -45.22 -5.30
N PRO A 1071 -14.35 -45.14 -6.27
CA PRO A 1071 -14.05 -45.33 -7.68
C PRO A 1071 -13.32 -44.14 -8.33
N LYS A 1072 -13.35 -42.95 -7.71
CA LYS A 1072 -12.73 -41.70 -8.21
C LYS A 1072 -11.40 -41.34 -7.52
N GLN A 1073 -10.65 -42.32 -7.04
CA GLN A 1073 -9.38 -42.11 -6.30
C GLN A 1073 -9.49 -41.28 -4.99
N ILE A 1074 -10.72 -41.01 -4.53
CA ILE A 1074 -11.04 -40.50 -3.19
C ILE A 1074 -11.20 -41.69 -2.26
N GLU A 1075 -10.66 -41.61 -1.05
CA GLU A 1075 -10.73 -42.62 -0.01
C GLU A 1075 -11.17 -41.96 1.31
N LEU A 1076 -12.13 -42.57 2.00
CA LEU A 1076 -12.69 -42.09 3.26
C LEU A 1076 -12.41 -43.13 4.35
N GLY A 1077 -11.91 -42.72 5.50
CA GLY A 1077 -11.60 -43.64 6.58
C GLY A 1077 -11.52 -42.99 7.95
N VAL A 1078 -11.30 -43.83 8.96
CA VAL A 1078 -10.93 -43.42 10.31
C VAL A 1078 -9.52 -43.92 10.63
N TRP A 1079 -8.77 -43.12 11.38
CA TRP A 1079 -7.51 -43.55 11.97
C TRP A 1079 -7.47 -43.14 13.44
N ALA A 1080 -6.78 -43.92 14.25
CA ALA A 1080 -6.64 -43.64 15.68
C ALA A 1080 -5.26 -44.06 16.20
N SER A 1081 -4.79 -43.38 17.23
CA SER A 1081 -3.68 -43.81 18.10
C SER A 1081 -4.21 -44.02 19.51
N ALA A 1082 -3.72 -45.06 20.20
CA ALA A 1082 -3.96 -45.27 21.62
C ALA A 1082 -2.64 -45.59 22.34
N ASN A 1083 -2.45 -45.07 23.55
CA ASN A 1083 -1.34 -45.42 24.45
C ASN A 1083 -1.36 -46.94 24.76
N VAL A 1084 -0.18 -47.57 24.84
CA VAL A 1084 -0.02 -49.01 25.14
C VAL A 1084 1.00 -49.28 26.26
N GLY A 1085 1.61 -48.25 26.86
CA GLY A 1085 2.43 -48.44 28.06
C GLY A 1085 3.09 -47.16 28.56
N ASP A 1086 2.96 -46.94 29.87
CA ASP A 1086 3.39 -45.74 30.59
C ASP A 1086 4.77 -45.98 31.23
N ASP A 1087 5.71 -45.03 31.09
CA ASP A 1087 7.08 -45.17 31.59
C ASP A 1087 7.34 -44.22 32.77
N SER A 1088 7.36 -44.76 33.99
CA SER A 1088 7.46 -43.98 35.23
C SER A 1088 8.92 -43.70 35.61
N VAL A 1089 9.51 -42.62 35.09
CA VAL A 1089 10.92 -42.29 35.37
C VAL A 1089 11.10 -41.50 36.68
N LEU A 1090 12.15 -41.84 37.44
CA LEU A 1090 12.48 -41.17 38.70
C LEU A 1090 13.17 -39.80 38.52
N ASN A 1091 12.75 -38.87 39.37
CA ASN A 1091 13.38 -37.58 39.68
C ASN A 1091 14.92 -37.65 39.75
N ASN A 1092 15.61 -36.80 38.97
CA ASN A 1092 16.92 -36.22 39.31
C ASN A 1092 17.31 -35.08 38.36
N PHE A 1093 16.77 -33.87 38.58
CA PHE A 1093 17.46 -32.64 38.15
C PHE A 1093 17.55 -31.68 39.33
N VAL A 1094 18.77 -31.52 39.87
CA VAL A 1094 19.04 -30.65 41.01
C VAL A 1094 19.76 -29.41 40.51
N ASN A 1095 19.00 -28.31 40.33
CA ASN A 1095 19.30 -27.02 40.98
C ASN A 1095 18.27 -25.92 40.65
N GLN A 1096 18.04 -25.04 41.63
CA GLN A 1096 17.29 -23.77 41.59
C GLN A 1096 15.74 -23.81 41.57
N VAL A 1097 15.17 -23.47 42.73
CA VAL A 1097 13.83 -22.86 42.95
C VAL A 1097 12.57 -23.73 42.77
N THR A 1098 12.41 -24.67 43.70
CA THR A 1098 11.13 -24.97 44.41
C THR A 1098 9.84 -25.20 43.59
N ALA A 1099 9.78 -26.34 42.89
CA ALA A 1099 8.56 -27.15 42.79
C ALA A 1099 8.94 -28.64 42.79
N THR A 1100 8.16 -29.51 43.45
CA THR A 1100 8.37 -30.97 43.44
C THR A 1100 7.14 -31.65 42.87
N ASN A 1101 7.06 -31.65 41.54
CA ASN A 1101 5.99 -32.34 40.82
C ASN A 1101 6.51 -33.71 40.36
N PHE A 1102 5.64 -34.71 40.50
CA PHE A 1102 5.77 -36.01 39.83
C PHE A 1102 4.68 -36.02 38.74
N GLY A 1103 4.93 -36.71 37.62
CA GLY A 1103 3.96 -36.93 36.55
C GLY A 1103 4.41 -38.11 35.69
N THR A 1104 3.50 -38.69 34.92
CA THR A 1104 3.78 -39.87 34.08
C THR A 1104 3.87 -39.45 32.61
N TRP A 1105 4.81 -40.03 31.86
CA TRP A 1105 4.91 -39.77 30.42
C TRP A 1105 4.02 -40.74 29.63
N GLU A 1106 3.12 -40.19 28.84
CA GLU A 1106 2.17 -40.91 28.01
C GLU A 1106 2.11 -40.33 26.58
N THR A 1107 1.37 -40.99 25.68
CA THR A 1107 1.07 -40.46 24.34
C THR A 1107 -0.37 -39.99 24.26
N VAL A 1108 -0.61 -38.88 23.56
CA VAL A 1108 -1.97 -38.40 23.30
C VAL A 1108 -2.72 -39.41 22.43
N ASP A 1109 -3.75 -40.02 23.01
CA ASP A 1109 -4.80 -40.75 22.31
C ASP A 1109 -5.48 -39.85 21.26
N GLN A 1110 -5.66 -40.33 20.01
CA GLN A 1110 -6.25 -39.53 18.93
C GLN A 1110 -7.32 -40.31 18.16
N TYR A 1111 -8.42 -39.66 17.83
CA TYR A 1111 -9.59 -40.27 17.19
C TYR A 1111 -10.03 -39.44 15.96
N ASN A 1112 -9.54 -39.82 14.78
CA ASN A 1112 -9.57 -38.99 13.57
C ASN A 1112 -10.42 -39.57 12.43
N LEU A 1113 -11.25 -38.72 11.80
CA LEU A 1113 -11.88 -38.98 10.50
C LEU A 1113 -11.03 -38.33 9.40
N PHE A 1114 -10.73 -39.06 8.31
CA PHE A 1114 -9.90 -38.56 7.22
C PHE A 1114 -10.49 -38.76 5.83
N VAL A 1115 -10.15 -37.84 4.92
CA VAL A 1115 -10.32 -37.97 3.48
C VAL A 1115 -8.93 -37.99 2.84
N ARG A 1116 -8.66 -39.00 2.03
CA ARG A 1116 -7.41 -39.18 1.27
C ARG A 1116 -7.72 -39.11 -0.23
N PHE A 1117 -7.19 -38.10 -0.89
CA PHE A 1117 -7.19 -37.94 -2.34
C PHE A 1117 -5.93 -38.59 -2.92
N THR A 1118 -6.05 -39.26 -4.06
CA THR A 1118 -4.92 -39.77 -4.85
C THR A 1118 -5.12 -39.38 -6.31
N SER A 1119 -4.02 -39.24 -7.04
CA SER A 1119 -4.01 -38.98 -8.49
C SER A 1119 -3.33 -40.11 -9.27
N CYS A 1120 -3.59 -40.17 -10.58
CA CYS A 1120 -2.92 -41.10 -11.50
C CYS A 1120 -1.39 -40.91 -11.56
N THR A 1121 -0.88 -39.70 -11.27
CA THR A 1121 0.56 -39.36 -11.29
C THR A 1121 1.27 -39.60 -9.95
N GLY A 1122 0.59 -40.22 -8.98
CA GLY A 1122 1.17 -40.58 -7.69
C GLY A 1122 1.16 -39.49 -6.63
N ASN A 1123 0.62 -38.30 -6.94
CA ASN A 1123 0.31 -37.31 -5.92
C ASN A 1123 -0.80 -37.86 -4.99
N GLU A 1124 -0.65 -37.65 -3.69
CA GLU A 1124 -1.56 -38.10 -2.64
C GLU A 1124 -1.67 -36.99 -1.59
N MET A 1125 -2.86 -36.76 -1.06
CA MET A 1125 -3.13 -35.77 -0.01
C MET A 1125 -4.19 -36.32 0.93
N ARG A 1126 -3.87 -36.47 2.21
CA ARG A 1126 -4.80 -36.84 3.28
C ARG A 1126 -5.01 -35.63 4.18
N ILE A 1127 -6.26 -35.36 4.53
CA ILE A 1127 -6.66 -34.35 5.51
C ILE A 1127 -7.54 -35.04 6.55
N TRP A 1128 -7.34 -34.74 7.83
CA TRP A 1128 -8.14 -35.28 8.92
C TRP A 1128 -8.57 -34.21 9.93
N GLY A 1129 -9.67 -34.52 10.62
CA GLY A 1129 -10.14 -33.82 11.80
C GLY A 1129 -10.71 -34.83 12.80
N GLY A 1130 -10.56 -34.55 14.09
CA GLY A 1130 -10.87 -35.49 15.15
C GLY A 1130 -10.86 -34.86 16.53
N VAL A 1131 -10.77 -35.70 17.55
CA VAL A 1131 -10.57 -35.31 18.95
C VAL A 1131 -9.42 -36.09 19.60
N THR A 1132 -8.81 -35.51 20.64
CA THR A 1132 -7.89 -36.22 21.54
C THR A 1132 -8.66 -37.08 22.56
N GLY A 1133 -7.96 -37.92 23.33
CA GLY A 1133 -8.53 -38.60 24.51
C GLY A 1133 -9.07 -37.62 25.56
N GLU A 1134 -8.44 -36.44 25.69
CA GLU A 1134 -8.82 -35.37 26.61
C GLU A 1134 -9.93 -34.45 26.09
N SER A 1135 -10.47 -34.74 24.89
CA SER A 1135 -11.54 -34.01 24.18
C SER A 1135 -11.13 -32.72 23.44
N ASP A 1136 -9.85 -32.37 23.38
CA ASP A 1136 -9.35 -31.29 22.52
C ASP A 1136 -9.68 -31.56 21.05
N GLY A 1137 -9.87 -30.50 20.27
CA GLY A 1137 -9.97 -30.63 18.81
C GLY A 1137 -8.60 -30.97 18.22
N ILE A 1138 -8.53 -31.83 17.20
CA ILE A 1138 -7.30 -32.04 16.43
C ILE A 1138 -7.59 -31.96 14.93
N VAL A 1139 -6.71 -31.26 14.21
CA VAL A 1139 -6.71 -31.15 12.75
C VAL A 1139 -5.33 -31.50 12.20
N GLY A 1140 -5.27 -31.99 10.96
CA GLY A 1140 -3.99 -32.27 10.33
C GLY A 1140 -4.11 -32.75 8.89
N GLY A 1141 -2.95 -32.99 8.28
CA GLY A 1141 -2.86 -33.53 6.94
C GLY A 1141 -1.47 -34.05 6.60
N ASP A 1142 -1.40 -34.91 5.59
CA ASP A 1142 -0.14 -35.29 4.94
C ASP A 1142 -0.30 -35.23 3.43
N PHE A 1143 0.79 -34.94 2.73
CA PHE A 1143 0.83 -34.90 1.28
C PHE A 1143 2.07 -35.58 0.75
N ARG A 1144 1.99 -36.02 -0.50
CA ARG A 1144 3.08 -36.65 -1.25
C ARG A 1144 3.05 -36.15 -2.68
N LEU A 1145 4.15 -35.57 -3.14
CA LEU A 1145 4.31 -34.97 -4.47
C LEU A 1145 5.56 -35.55 -5.17
N PRO A 1146 5.40 -36.58 -6.03
CA PRO A 1146 6.49 -37.11 -6.87
C PRO A 1146 6.88 -36.12 -7.97
N PHE A 1147 8.13 -35.64 -7.94
CA PHE A 1147 8.63 -34.69 -8.94
C PHE A 1147 9.53 -35.34 -10.01
N ASN A 1148 9.95 -36.59 -9.80
CA ASN A 1148 10.53 -37.46 -10.84
C ASN A 1148 10.31 -38.94 -10.47
N ASP A 1149 10.81 -39.88 -11.29
CA ASP A 1149 10.66 -41.31 -11.05
C ASP A 1149 11.32 -41.84 -9.77
N ARG A 1150 12.24 -41.12 -9.11
CA ARG A 1150 12.99 -41.62 -7.96
C ARG A 1150 12.76 -40.84 -6.67
N PHE A 1151 12.15 -39.67 -6.73
CA PHE A 1151 11.99 -38.78 -5.59
C PHE A 1151 10.60 -38.17 -5.49
N ALA A 1152 10.10 -38.07 -4.26
CA ALA A 1152 8.91 -37.30 -3.91
C ALA A 1152 9.20 -36.43 -2.69
N ILE A 1153 8.54 -35.28 -2.61
CA ILE A 1153 8.41 -34.52 -1.36
C ILE A 1153 7.24 -35.13 -0.59
N VAL A 1154 7.41 -35.38 0.71
CA VAL A 1154 6.34 -35.79 1.63
C VAL A 1154 6.28 -34.80 2.78
N GLY A 1155 5.14 -34.15 2.96
CA GLY A 1155 4.87 -33.30 4.10
C GLY A 1155 3.84 -33.94 5.03
N ILE A 1156 3.92 -33.66 6.32
CA ILE A 1156 2.92 -34.05 7.33
C ILE A 1156 2.80 -32.94 8.38
N GLY A 1157 1.60 -32.65 8.84
CA GLY A 1157 1.39 -31.75 9.96
C GLY A 1157 0.13 -32.04 10.75
N ASN A 1158 0.17 -31.77 12.05
CA ASN A 1158 -0.98 -31.78 12.95
C ASN A 1158 -0.97 -30.53 13.84
N TYR A 1159 -2.14 -30.16 14.34
CA TYR A 1159 -2.33 -29.10 15.32
C TYR A 1159 -3.44 -29.52 16.29
N ILE A 1160 -3.15 -29.47 17.58
CA ILE A 1160 -4.14 -29.67 18.65
C ILE A 1160 -4.70 -28.30 19.04
N ILE A 1161 -6.02 -28.18 19.02
CA ILE A 1161 -6.80 -26.98 19.34
C ILE A 1161 -7.19 -27.07 20.82
N PRO A 1162 -6.51 -26.34 21.73
CA PRO A 1162 -6.75 -26.44 23.16
C PRO A 1162 -8.15 -25.93 23.55
N GLU A 1163 -8.81 -26.60 24.51
CA GLU A 1163 -10.10 -26.14 25.05
C GLU A 1163 -9.93 -25.17 26.25
N GLU A 1164 -10.52 -23.98 26.16
CA GLU A 1164 -10.54 -22.97 27.24
C GLU A 1164 -11.36 -23.43 28.48
N GLY A 1165 -10.78 -24.32 29.28
CA GLY A 1165 -11.39 -24.80 30.52
C GLY A 1165 -10.71 -26.00 31.18
N ALA A 1166 -9.82 -26.70 30.47
CA ALA A 1166 -9.13 -27.86 31.03
C ALA A 1166 -8.18 -27.49 32.19
N ASN A 1167 -8.19 -28.32 33.23
CA ASN A 1167 -7.33 -28.19 34.42
C ASN A 1167 -6.04 -29.02 34.35
N GLN A 1168 -5.71 -29.58 33.18
CA GLN A 1168 -4.46 -30.29 32.93
C GLN A 1168 -3.42 -29.37 32.26
N ILE A 1169 -2.14 -29.63 32.53
CA ILE A 1169 -1.04 -28.75 32.10
C ILE A 1169 -0.91 -28.75 30.57
N GLY A 1170 -0.96 -29.93 29.93
CA GLY A 1170 -0.78 -30.05 28.47
C GLY A 1170 -1.86 -29.39 27.61
N ALA A 1171 -3.07 -29.19 28.15
CA ALA A 1171 -4.20 -28.59 27.42
C ALA A 1171 -4.21 -27.04 27.44
N ARG A 1172 -3.19 -26.40 28.01
CA ARG A 1172 -3.04 -24.93 28.04
C ARG A 1172 -2.01 -24.39 27.05
N GLU A 1173 -1.29 -25.25 26.35
CA GLU A 1173 -0.15 -24.89 25.53
C GLU A 1173 -0.33 -25.34 24.07
N GLU A 1174 0.32 -24.61 23.15
CA GLU A 1174 0.15 -24.79 21.70
C GLU A 1174 0.92 -26.03 21.22
N ASN A 1175 0.25 -27.16 21.04
CA ASN A 1175 0.87 -28.43 20.61
C ASN A 1175 0.69 -28.68 19.10
N TRP A 1176 1.79 -28.67 18.33
CA TRP A 1176 1.79 -28.96 16.89
C TRP A 1176 3.05 -29.73 16.47
N GLY A 1177 2.95 -30.40 15.32
CA GLY A 1177 4.08 -31.06 14.67
C GLY A 1177 4.02 -30.85 13.16
N LEU A 1178 5.17 -30.61 12.54
CA LEU A 1178 5.32 -30.36 11.11
C LEU A 1178 6.60 -31.03 10.58
N GLY A 1179 6.44 -32.03 9.72
CA GLY A 1179 7.55 -32.72 9.04
C GLY A 1179 7.54 -32.47 7.54
N LEU A 1180 8.70 -32.18 6.94
CA LEU A 1180 8.86 -32.03 5.49
C LEU A 1180 10.09 -32.81 5.00
N ASN A 1181 9.86 -33.82 4.18
CA ASN A 1181 10.82 -34.86 3.84
C ASN A 1181 11.04 -35.06 2.34
N LEU A 1182 12.29 -35.27 1.93
CA LEU A 1182 12.64 -35.78 0.61
C LEU A 1182 12.73 -37.32 0.68
N VAL A 1183 11.83 -38.01 -0.04
CA VAL A 1183 11.72 -39.47 -0.01
C VAL A 1183 12.26 -40.08 -1.30
N TRP A 1184 13.22 -40.99 -1.17
CA TRP A 1184 13.87 -41.73 -2.24
C TRP A 1184 13.26 -43.13 -2.43
N TYR A 1185 13.06 -43.52 -3.69
CA TYR A 1185 12.45 -44.78 -4.11
C TYR A 1185 13.46 -45.64 -4.91
N PRO A 1186 14.28 -46.48 -4.23
CA PRO A 1186 15.37 -47.23 -4.86
C PRO A 1186 14.95 -48.29 -5.89
N GLY A 1187 13.85 -49.02 -5.69
CA GLY A 1187 13.33 -50.02 -6.65
C GLY A 1187 12.25 -49.47 -7.58
N ARG A 1188 11.12 -49.04 -7.01
CA ARG A 1188 9.92 -48.57 -7.74
C ARG A 1188 10.02 -47.12 -8.25
N SER A 1189 9.15 -46.75 -9.19
CA SER A 1189 8.94 -45.34 -9.54
C SER A 1189 8.12 -44.62 -8.46
N ALA A 1190 8.53 -43.40 -8.10
CA ALA A 1190 7.81 -42.54 -7.16
C ALA A 1190 6.44 -42.10 -7.71
N GLN A 1191 6.30 -41.94 -9.03
CA GLN A 1191 5.05 -41.56 -9.68
C GLN A 1191 4.03 -42.71 -9.69
N THR A 1192 4.49 -43.97 -9.78
CA THR A 1192 3.58 -45.15 -9.75
C THR A 1192 3.44 -45.83 -8.39
N ALA A 1193 4.20 -45.39 -7.37
CA ALA A 1193 4.21 -45.99 -6.03
C ALA A 1193 2.85 -45.98 -5.28
N SER A 1194 1.88 -45.15 -5.70
CA SER A 1194 0.50 -45.17 -5.19
C SER A 1194 -0.31 -46.41 -5.60
N CYS A 1195 0.18 -47.21 -6.56
CA CYS A 1195 -0.47 -48.40 -7.09
C CYS A 1195 0.11 -49.73 -6.54
N SER A 1196 1.15 -49.69 -5.68
CA SER A 1196 1.68 -50.91 -5.05
C SER A 1196 0.81 -51.35 -3.87
N ARG A 1197 0.32 -52.60 -3.92
CA ARG A 1197 -0.34 -53.27 -2.78
C ARG A 1197 0.58 -53.54 -1.59
N TRP A 1198 1.90 -53.41 -1.79
CA TRP A 1198 2.95 -53.63 -0.79
C TRP A 1198 3.69 -52.34 -0.40
N ARG A 1199 3.18 -51.16 -0.79
CA ARG A 1199 3.60 -49.90 -0.15
C ARG A 1199 3.01 -49.86 1.28
N PRO A 1200 3.79 -49.42 2.29
CA PRO A 1200 3.29 -49.06 3.62
C PRO A 1200 1.94 -48.35 3.60
N LEU A 1201 1.08 -48.64 4.59
CA LEU A 1201 -0.18 -47.91 4.78
C LEU A 1201 0.04 -46.66 5.63
N PHE A 1202 0.89 -46.76 6.66
CA PHE A 1202 1.27 -45.67 7.54
C PHE A 1202 2.62 -45.08 7.12
N ASN A 1203 2.86 -43.83 7.49
CA ASN A 1203 4.22 -43.28 7.56
C ASN A 1203 4.85 -43.70 8.90
N VAL A 1204 6.17 -43.86 8.95
CA VAL A 1204 6.92 -44.04 10.21
C VAL A 1204 6.62 -42.90 11.17
N ALA A 1205 6.47 -43.19 12.47
CA ALA A 1205 6.18 -42.20 13.49
C ALA A 1205 7.14 -41.00 13.51
N ASN A 1206 6.62 -39.89 14.01
CA ASN A 1206 7.29 -38.63 14.35
C ASN A 1206 6.40 -37.85 15.32
N ASN A 1207 6.87 -36.69 15.81
CA ASN A 1207 6.13 -35.81 16.71
C ASN A 1207 4.73 -35.47 16.18
N ALA A 1208 4.58 -35.29 14.86
CA ALA A 1208 3.27 -35.00 14.23
C ALA A 1208 2.25 -36.15 14.25
N THR A 1209 2.64 -37.36 14.70
CA THR A 1209 1.75 -38.54 14.77
C THR A 1209 1.92 -39.41 16.02
N MET A 1210 2.73 -38.94 16.98
CA MET A 1210 2.98 -39.55 18.28
C MET A 1210 3.37 -38.41 19.23
N VAL A 1211 2.35 -37.74 19.78
CA VAL A 1211 2.50 -36.52 20.60
C VAL A 1211 2.68 -36.92 22.07
N PRO A 1212 3.80 -36.56 22.74
CA PRO A 1212 3.99 -36.76 24.18
C PRO A 1212 3.08 -35.88 25.03
N MET A 1213 2.61 -36.42 26.16
CA MET A 1213 1.85 -35.68 27.19
C MET A 1213 2.32 -36.10 28.59
N LEU A 1214 2.24 -35.18 29.55
CA LEU A 1214 2.53 -35.43 30.97
C LEU A 1214 1.22 -35.55 31.76
N THR A 1215 0.95 -36.70 32.37
CA THR A 1215 -0.26 -36.94 33.17
C THR A 1215 -0.02 -36.74 34.67
N ASP A 1216 -1.00 -36.05 35.27
CA ASP A 1216 -1.28 -35.85 36.71
C ASP A 1216 -0.10 -35.52 37.66
N SER A 1217 0.15 -34.22 37.87
CA SER A 1217 0.92 -33.74 39.02
C SER A 1217 0.01 -33.12 40.09
N ALA A 1218 -0.25 -33.87 41.16
CA ALA A 1218 -1.24 -33.53 42.18
C ALA A 1218 -0.86 -32.35 43.10
N VAL A 1219 -1.13 -31.12 42.65
CA VAL A 1219 -1.10 -29.89 43.46
C VAL A 1219 -2.36 -29.06 43.21
N SER A 1220 -3.04 -28.60 44.27
CA SER A 1220 -4.23 -27.73 44.18
C SER A 1220 -3.81 -26.25 43.97
N PRO A 1221 -4.71 -25.34 43.54
CA PRO A 1221 -4.33 -24.00 43.09
C PRO A 1221 -3.76 -23.08 44.17
#